data_AF-A0A8C1RH63-F1
#
_entry.id   AF-A0A8C1RH63-F1
#
_cell.length_a   1.000
_cell.length_b   1.000
_cell.length_c   1.000
_cell.angle_alpha   90.00
_cell.angle_beta   90.00
_cell.angle_gamma   90.00
#
_symmetry.space_group_name_H-M   'P 1'
#
loop_
_entity.id
_entity.type
_entity.pdbx_description
1 polymer ?
#
loop_
_entity_poly.entity_id
_entity_poly.type
_entity_poly.pdbx_seq_one_letter_code
_entity_poly.pdbx_strand_id
1 'polypeptide(L)'
;MWRTSVFESSGSRTDLKQQIFVSLFCVCLFQEENIEYYNSKAEMDYVSTSLSIFVYDPNFKNHVNYSHTAVQIPTDIYKGAPVILNELNWTQALERVFIENSRDDPSLLWQAFGSATGVTRYYPAAPWRAPDKIDLYDVRRRPWYIQGASSPKDMVILVDVSGSVSGLTLKLIKASVMEMLDTLSDDDYVNVARFNEKAEAVVPCFKHLVQANVRNKKIFKEAVQQMQAKGTTDYKSGFHFAFNQLLNTNVPRANCNKIIMLFTDGGEDRAQDIFEQYNWPNKTVRVFTFSVGQHNYDVTPLQWIACANKGYYFEIRSICAIRINTQEYLDVLGRPMVLAGRSAKQVQWTNVYQDALGLGLVVTGTMPVFNLTVDGNSQNQLILGVMGVDVHLDELKRLTPQYKLGANGYIFAIDPNGYVLMHPNLQPRVRLRFFIRSIRNHSTITLICIRRQMIDGRSGEMTIKTLIKSMDERYIDEVTRMYSWTAINDTDYSLGLVLPPYSEYYIQADLSDVMLQLQCECMVILSLSLSMYREYCKRLQMAENNTQFLADFLSLMVEISPESEDYQSRQSLVIYWIKWIEMLIRNLCRYGFLALFASTNGGVTRVYPNIAAESWDEDPEPLNSNFYRRTLDNKGYIFRAPTRTCESSSEPNNNPIICVSSCPRLSQVGLFFGEVDPYLMFALYNNSIYARHQTFQYQSACEPMASSHTGAAHRGFYVVRTD
;
A
#
# COMPACT_ATOMS: atom_id res chain seq x y z
N MET A 1 -28.47 -30.49 -48.83
CA MET A 1 -28.47 -30.78 -50.28
C MET A 1 -27.96 -29.53 -50.99
N TRP A 2 -26.66 -29.49 -51.26
CA TRP A 2 -26.06 -28.42 -52.07
C TRP A 2 -26.39 -28.67 -53.54
N ARG A 3 -26.82 -27.63 -54.27
CA ARG A 3 -26.86 -27.63 -55.74
C ARG A 3 -25.81 -26.65 -56.24
N THR A 4 -24.85 -27.22 -56.95
CA THR A 4 -23.78 -26.58 -57.73
C THR A 4 -24.27 -26.17 -59.12
N SER A 5 -23.83 -25.01 -59.61
CA SER A 5 -23.60 -24.66 -61.02
C SER A 5 -23.16 -23.19 -61.13
N VAL A 6 -22.23 -22.68 -61.96
CA VAL A 6 -21.23 -23.20 -62.92
C VAL A 6 -20.56 -21.92 -63.54
N PHE A 7 -19.22 -21.94 -63.74
CA PHE A 7 -18.42 -21.21 -64.77
C PHE A 7 -18.29 -19.65 -64.68
N GLU A 8 -17.20 -18.94 -65.05
CA GLU A 8 -15.99 -19.22 -65.85
C GLU A 8 -14.91 -18.10 -65.71
N SER A 9 -13.72 -18.36 -66.28
CA SER A 9 -12.63 -17.45 -66.71
C SER A 9 -11.54 -17.11 -65.67
N SER A 10 -10.25 -17.03 -65.99
CA SER A 10 -9.41 -17.59 -67.07
C SER A 10 -7.96 -17.24 -66.73
N GLY A 11 -7.05 -18.22 -66.77
CA GLY A 11 -5.62 -18.04 -67.07
C GLY A 11 -4.69 -17.56 -65.96
N SER A 12 -3.82 -18.46 -65.47
CA SER A 12 -2.38 -18.18 -65.37
C SER A 12 -1.60 -19.49 -65.29
N ARG A 13 -0.57 -19.61 -66.15
CA ARG A 13 0.38 -20.73 -66.19
C ARG A 13 1.67 -20.25 -65.53
N THR A 14 1.60 -19.84 -64.25
CA THR A 14 2.76 -19.37 -63.47
C THR A 14 2.78 -19.79 -62.00
N ASP A 15 1.85 -20.63 -61.52
CA ASP A 15 1.75 -20.94 -60.08
C ASP A 15 2.43 -22.25 -59.62
N LEU A 16 3.06 -23.02 -60.52
CA LEU A 16 3.71 -24.28 -60.10
C LEU A 16 5.07 -24.11 -59.39
N LYS A 17 5.62 -22.89 -59.29
CA LYS A 17 6.85 -22.61 -58.52
C LYS A 17 6.58 -22.06 -57.12
N GLN A 18 5.35 -21.71 -56.78
CA GLN A 18 5.00 -21.18 -55.45
C GLN A 18 4.49 -22.25 -54.48
N GLN A 19 4.07 -23.42 -54.98
CA GLN A 19 3.58 -24.52 -54.13
C GLN A 19 4.66 -25.49 -53.61
N ILE A 20 5.91 -25.38 -54.07
CA ILE A 20 7.03 -26.22 -53.58
C ILE A 20 7.94 -25.46 -52.59
N PHE A 21 7.79 -24.13 -52.46
CA PHE A 21 8.56 -23.35 -51.48
C PHE A 21 7.92 -23.29 -50.08
N VAL A 22 6.67 -23.76 -49.92
CA VAL A 22 5.95 -23.75 -48.64
C VAL A 22 6.20 -25.01 -47.80
N SER A 23 6.85 -26.05 -48.36
CA SER A 23 7.06 -27.33 -47.68
C SER A 23 8.48 -27.57 -47.14
N LEU A 24 9.41 -26.61 -47.25
CA LEU A 24 10.81 -26.78 -46.77
C LEU A 24 11.35 -25.72 -45.79
N PHE A 25 10.52 -24.79 -45.33
CA PHE A 25 10.84 -23.99 -44.15
C PHE A 25 10.02 -24.51 -42.97
N CYS A 26 10.58 -25.51 -42.30
CA CYS A 26 10.19 -25.89 -40.95
C CYS A 26 10.58 -24.75 -40.01
N VAL A 27 9.81 -23.66 -40.01
CA VAL A 27 9.75 -22.75 -38.88
C VAL A 27 8.99 -23.51 -37.81
N CYS A 28 9.64 -23.81 -36.68
CA CYS A 28 8.99 -24.35 -35.50
C CYS A 28 7.85 -23.40 -35.06
N LEU A 29 6.66 -23.61 -35.61
CA LEU A 29 5.42 -23.07 -35.07
C LEU A 29 5.15 -23.86 -33.80
N PHE A 30 5.55 -23.30 -32.66
CA PHE A 30 5.19 -23.81 -31.34
C PHE A 30 3.65 -23.95 -31.27
N GLN A 31 3.16 -25.19 -31.20
CA GLN A 31 1.76 -25.47 -30.87
C GLN A 31 1.59 -25.43 -29.35
N GLU A 32 0.45 -24.91 -28.87
CA GLU A 32 0.11 -24.75 -27.44
C GLU A 32 0.21 -26.08 -26.66
N GLU A 33 0.02 -27.22 -27.33
CA GLU A 33 0.04 -28.57 -26.74
C GLU A 33 1.42 -29.06 -26.25
N ASN A 34 2.51 -28.37 -26.60
CA ASN A 34 3.87 -28.81 -26.25
C ASN A 34 4.46 -28.14 -24.99
N ILE A 35 3.76 -27.21 -24.35
CA ILE A 35 4.27 -26.46 -23.19
C ILE A 35 3.42 -26.78 -21.96
N GLU A 36 4.00 -27.52 -21.03
CA GLU A 36 3.36 -27.85 -19.76
C GLU A 36 3.58 -26.72 -18.74
N TYR A 37 2.50 -26.10 -18.28
CA TYR A 37 2.53 -25.09 -17.22
C TYR A 37 1.21 -25.06 -16.45
N TYR A 38 1.25 -24.68 -15.17
CA TYR A 38 0.04 -24.47 -14.38
C TYR A 38 -0.49 -23.04 -14.58
N ASN A 39 -1.67 -22.92 -15.19
CA ASN A 39 -2.38 -21.65 -15.32
C ASN A 39 -3.17 -21.36 -14.06
N SER A 40 -2.84 -20.26 -13.37
CA SER A 40 -3.45 -19.91 -12.08
C SER A 40 -4.94 -19.57 -12.15
N LYS A 41 -5.44 -19.17 -13.32
CA LYS A 41 -6.85 -18.82 -13.54
C LYS A 41 -7.69 -20.00 -14.05
N ALA A 42 -7.10 -21.16 -14.27
CA ALA A 42 -7.86 -22.32 -14.74
C ALA A 42 -8.85 -22.80 -13.67
N GLU A 43 -10.06 -23.18 -14.08
CA GLU A 43 -11.03 -23.82 -13.20
C GLU A 43 -10.47 -25.17 -12.73
N MET A 44 -10.53 -25.44 -11.42
CA MET A 44 -10.03 -26.68 -10.81
C MET A 44 -10.66 -27.96 -11.41
N ASP A 45 -11.81 -27.85 -12.07
CA ASP A 45 -12.56 -28.99 -12.61
C ASP A 45 -11.97 -29.58 -13.90
N TYR A 46 -11.04 -28.89 -14.58
CA TYR A 46 -10.43 -29.32 -15.85
C TYR A 46 -8.93 -29.59 -15.79
N VAL A 47 -8.35 -29.67 -14.59
CA VAL A 47 -6.95 -30.07 -14.43
C VAL A 47 -6.91 -31.59 -14.46
N SER A 48 -6.22 -32.15 -15.46
CA SER A 48 -5.90 -33.58 -15.51
C SER A 48 -5.37 -34.04 -14.15
N THR A 49 -5.83 -35.21 -13.72
CA THR A 49 -5.60 -35.89 -12.43
C THR A 49 -4.13 -36.18 -12.06
N SER A 50 -3.18 -35.47 -12.66
CA SER A 50 -1.73 -35.58 -12.50
C SER A 50 -1.05 -34.32 -11.97
N LEU A 51 -1.74 -33.17 -11.88
CA LEU A 51 -1.16 -31.91 -11.38
C LEU A 51 -1.69 -31.54 -9.97
N SER A 52 -1.06 -32.18 -8.96
CA SER A 52 -0.79 -31.69 -7.60
C SER A 52 -1.90 -31.47 -6.55
N ILE A 53 -1.61 -31.95 -5.33
CA ILE A 53 -2.35 -31.72 -4.08
C ILE A 53 -1.97 -30.33 -3.55
N PHE A 54 -2.94 -29.40 -3.47
CA PHE A 54 -2.72 -28.12 -2.79
C PHE A 54 -2.85 -28.29 -1.27
N VAL A 55 -1.87 -27.79 -0.53
CA VAL A 55 -1.86 -27.83 0.94
C VAL A 55 -2.09 -26.42 1.47
N TYR A 56 -2.95 -26.28 2.47
CA TYR A 56 -3.15 -24.99 3.12
C TYR A 56 -1.90 -24.63 3.93
N ASP A 57 -1.30 -23.48 3.64
CA ASP A 57 -0.13 -22.98 4.36
C ASP A 57 -0.48 -21.70 5.15
N PRO A 58 -0.32 -21.70 6.48
CA PRO A 58 -0.58 -20.53 7.32
C PRO A 58 0.27 -19.31 6.99
N ASN A 59 1.52 -19.49 6.52
CA ASN A 59 2.40 -18.38 6.16
C ASN A 59 1.87 -17.64 4.93
N PHE A 60 1.31 -18.37 3.97
CA PHE A 60 0.71 -17.81 2.75
C PHE A 60 -0.78 -17.46 2.89
N LYS A 61 -1.44 -17.93 3.95
CA LYS A 61 -2.89 -17.84 4.19
C LYS A 61 -3.71 -18.35 3.00
N ASN A 62 -3.15 -19.29 2.25
CA ASN A 62 -3.73 -19.80 1.01
C ASN A 62 -3.33 -21.27 0.79
N HIS A 63 -4.03 -21.93 -0.12
CA HIS A 63 -3.70 -23.26 -0.61
C HIS A 63 -2.58 -23.15 -1.63
N VAL A 64 -1.43 -23.75 -1.32
CA VAL A 64 -0.21 -23.66 -2.13
C VAL A 64 0.30 -25.05 -2.51
N ASN A 65 1.03 -25.10 -3.60
CA ASN A 65 1.75 -26.28 -4.05
C ASN A 65 3.24 -25.92 -4.26
N TYR A 66 4.09 -26.60 -3.51
CA TYR A 66 5.55 -26.42 -3.53
C TYR A 66 6.26 -27.15 -4.68
N SER A 67 5.56 -27.97 -5.45
CA SER A 67 6.14 -28.78 -6.53
C SER A 67 6.30 -28.00 -7.84
N HIS A 68 5.45 -26.99 -8.07
CA HIS A 68 5.39 -26.25 -9.33
C HIS A 68 5.22 -24.75 -9.11
N THR A 69 5.43 -24.00 -10.18
CA THR A 69 5.13 -22.57 -10.30
C THR A 69 3.76 -22.34 -10.93
N ALA A 70 3.13 -21.23 -10.57
CA ALA A 70 1.89 -20.79 -11.19
C ALA A 70 2.14 -19.64 -12.16
N VAL A 71 1.38 -19.61 -13.25
CA VAL A 71 1.45 -18.56 -14.26
C VAL A 71 0.13 -17.78 -14.29
N GLN A 72 0.22 -16.46 -14.14
CA GLN A 72 -0.87 -15.51 -14.34
C GLN A 72 -0.68 -14.79 -15.67
N ILE A 73 -1.72 -14.84 -16.51
CA ILE A 73 -1.79 -14.10 -17.77
C ILE A 73 -2.93 -13.07 -17.64
N PRO A 74 -2.69 -11.79 -17.99
CA PRO A 74 -3.73 -10.77 -18.06
C PRO A 74 -4.87 -11.18 -19.02
N THR A 75 -6.10 -10.84 -18.65
CA THR A 75 -7.31 -11.30 -19.34
C THR A 75 -7.43 -10.79 -20.79
N ASP A 76 -6.77 -9.68 -21.10
CA ASP A 76 -6.71 -9.04 -22.42
C ASP A 76 -5.60 -9.58 -23.33
N ILE A 77 -4.74 -10.47 -22.82
CA ILE A 77 -3.63 -11.06 -23.58
C ILE A 77 -4.01 -12.48 -24.02
N TYR A 78 -3.85 -12.76 -25.31
CA TYR A 78 -4.11 -14.09 -25.85
C TYR A 78 -2.98 -15.07 -25.51
N LYS A 79 -3.31 -16.12 -24.73
CA LYS A 79 -2.37 -17.15 -24.27
C LYS A 79 -1.65 -17.93 -25.38
N GLY A 80 -2.30 -18.14 -26.52
CA GLY A 80 -1.76 -18.90 -27.66
C GLY A 80 -0.86 -18.07 -28.59
N ALA A 81 -0.61 -16.79 -28.26
CA ALA A 81 0.27 -15.95 -29.08
C ALA A 81 1.71 -16.50 -29.03
N PRO A 82 2.43 -16.60 -30.18
CA PRO A 82 3.80 -17.14 -30.20
C PRO A 82 4.77 -16.44 -29.25
N VAL A 83 4.61 -15.13 -29.05
CA VAL A 83 5.41 -14.34 -28.10
C VAL A 83 5.20 -14.85 -26.67
N ILE A 84 3.95 -15.13 -26.29
CA ILE A 84 3.59 -15.62 -24.95
C ILE A 84 4.05 -17.07 -24.77
N LEU A 85 3.86 -17.93 -25.78
CA LEU A 85 4.34 -19.31 -25.72
C LEU A 85 5.86 -19.39 -25.54
N ASN A 86 6.62 -18.54 -26.24
CA ASN A 86 8.06 -18.44 -26.05
C ASN A 86 8.43 -18.01 -24.62
N GLU A 87 7.71 -17.03 -24.06
CA GLU A 87 7.90 -16.60 -22.66
C GLU A 87 7.67 -17.74 -21.67
N LEU A 88 6.59 -18.49 -21.82
CA LEU A 88 6.27 -19.62 -20.95
C LEU A 88 7.37 -20.70 -20.98
N ASN A 89 7.94 -20.93 -22.17
CA ASN A 89 8.98 -21.93 -22.40
C ASN A 89 10.30 -21.55 -21.69
N TRP A 90 10.86 -20.36 -21.96
CA TRP A 90 12.17 -20.01 -21.38
C TRP A 90 12.07 -19.72 -19.87
N THR A 91 10.94 -19.16 -19.41
CA THR A 91 10.74 -18.91 -17.98
C THR A 91 10.57 -20.21 -17.18
N GLN A 92 10.46 -21.39 -17.82
CA GLN A 92 10.26 -22.68 -17.11
C GLN A 92 11.47 -23.04 -16.26
N ALA A 93 12.67 -22.60 -16.69
CA ALA A 93 13.90 -22.79 -15.95
C ALA A 93 13.89 -22.12 -14.56
N LEU A 94 13.01 -21.13 -14.32
CA LEU A 94 12.91 -20.44 -13.03
C LEU A 94 12.31 -21.32 -11.93
N GLU A 95 11.50 -22.31 -12.28
CA GLU A 95 10.87 -23.21 -11.30
C GLU A 95 11.89 -23.88 -10.40
N ARG A 96 12.98 -24.39 -10.99
CA ARG A 96 14.07 -25.01 -10.23
C ARG A 96 14.71 -24.03 -9.24
N VAL A 97 14.97 -22.80 -9.67
CA VAL A 97 15.63 -21.78 -8.84
C VAL A 97 14.70 -21.36 -7.69
N PHE A 98 13.41 -21.17 -7.95
CA PHE A 98 12.45 -20.81 -6.91
C PHE A 98 12.31 -21.90 -5.83
N ILE A 99 12.32 -23.18 -6.24
CA ILE A 99 12.32 -24.31 -5.32
C ILE A 99 13.61 -24.36 -4.50
N GLU A 100 14.78 -24.15 -5.13
CA GLU A 100 16.07 -24.10 -4.43
C GLU A 100 16.09 -22.96 -3.38
N ASN A 101 15.65 -21.75 -3.75
CA ASN A 101 15.57 -20.61 -2.82
C ASN A 101 14.66 -20.89 -1.61
N SER A 102 13.51 -21.55 -1.82
CA SER A 102 12.58 -21.88 -0.74
C SER A 102 13.07 -23.02 0.15
N ARG A 103 13.98 -23.88 -0.35
CA ARG A 103 14.66 -24.90 0.46
C ARG A 103 15.76 -24.28 1.32
N ASP A 104 16.46 -23.29 0.78
CA ASP A 104 17.51 -22.57 1.50
C ASP A 104 16.91 -21.65 2.59
N ASP A 105 15.80 -20.98 2.30
CA ASP A 105 15.06 -20.15 3.25
C ASP A 105 13.54 -20.49 3.27
N PRO A 106 13.09 -21.27 4.27
CA PRO A 106 11.67 -21.60 4.44
C PRO A 106 10.77 -20.42 4.85
N SER A 107 11.35 -19.28 5.25
CA SER A 107 10.57 -18.08 5.63
C SER A 107 10.19 -17.21 4.43
N LEU A 108 10.76 -17.51 3.26
CA LEU A 108 10.59 -16.76 2.03
C LEU A 108 9.15 -16.91 1.49
N LEU A 109 8.52 -15.77 1.20
CA LEU A 109 7.14 -15.69 0.71
C LEU A 109 7.11 -15.76 -0.83
N TRP A 110 6.18 -15.03 -1.46
CA TRP A 110 6.02 -15.06 -2.92
C TRP A 110 7.30 -14.62 -3.61
N GLN A 111 7.78 -15.48 -4.50
CA GLN A 111 8.79 -15.16 -5.50
C GLN A 111 8.07 -14.99 -6.82
N ALA A 112 8.27 -13.86 -7.50
CA ALA A 112 7.57 -13.57 -8.74
C ALA A 112 8.52 -13.00 -9.81
N PHE A 113 8.36 -13.49 -11.03
CA PHE A 113 8.90 -12.88 -12.23
C PHE A 113 7.76 -12.27 -13.04
N GLY A 114 7.80 -10.95 -13.22
CA GLY A 114 6.93 -10.24 -14.15
C GLY A 114 7.66 -10.01 -15.47
N SER A 115 7.16 -10.57 -16.55
CA SER A 115 7.70 -10.36 -17.91
C SER A 115 7.25 -9.02 -18.48
N ALA A 116 8.07 -8.42 -19.35
CA ALA A 116 7.72 -7.25 -20.16
C ALA A 116 6.50 -7.50 -21.07
N THR A 117 6.21 -8.77 -21.38
CA THR A 117 5.02 -9.18 -22.13
C THR A 117 3.73 -9.15 -21.29
N GLY A 118 3.82 -9.02 -19.97
CA GLY A 118 2.70 -9.02 -19.03
C GLY A 118 2.44 -10.37 -18.35
N VAL A 119 3.12 -11.45 -18.76
CA VAL A 119 3.05 -12.77 -18.10
C VAL A 119 3.74 -12.70 -16.75
N THR A 120 3.10 -13.25 -15.71
CA THR A 120 3.69 -13.35 -14.37
C THR A 120 3.83 -14.81 -13.98
N ARG A 121 5.03 -15.23 -13.55
CA ARG A 121 5.24 -16.56 -12.97
C ARG A 121 5.64 -16.41 -11.52
N TYR A 122 4.96 -17.10 -10.62
CA TYR A 122 5.20 -17.02 -9.18
C TYR A 122 5.24 -18.38 -8.49
N TYR A 123 5.94 -18.41 -7.36
CA TYR A 123 6.16 -19.60 -6.53
C TYR A 123 5.88 -19.29 -5.05
N PRO A 124 5.27 -20.24 -4.29
CA PRO A 124 4.73 -21.53 -4.72
C PRO A 124 3.51 -21.39 -5.65
N ALA A 125 3.07 -22.46 -6.31
CA ALA A 125 1.88 -22.41 -7.14
C ALA A 125 0.63 -22.24 -6.26
N ALA A 126 -0.22 -21.27 -6.58
CA ALA A 126 -1.50 -21.06 -5.90
C ALA A 126 -2.58 -20.67 -6.92
N PRO A 127 -3.84 -21.10 -6.71
CA PRO A 127 -4.95 -20.67 -7.55
C PRO A 127 -5.15 -19.16 -7.42
N TRP A 128 -5.42 -18.52 -8.56
CA TRP A 128 -5.67 -17.08 -8.61
C TRP A 128 -7.03 -16.77 -8.02
N ARG A 129 -7.08 -15.90 -7.03
CA ARG A 129 -8.34 -15.44 -6.44
C ARG A 129 -9.00 -14.46 -7.39
N ALA A 130 -9.73 -14.97 -8.38
CA ALA A 130 -10.54 -14.14 -9.27
C ALA A 130 -11.62 -13.44 -8.42
N PRO A 131 -11.69 -12.10 -8.41
CA PRO A 131 -12.79 -11.41 -7.75
C PRO A 131 -14.12 -11.74 -8.47
N ASP A 132 -15.27 -11.49 -7.82
CA ASP A 132 -16.60 -11.56 -8.46
C ASP A 132 -16.76 -10.60 -9.66
N LYS A 133 -15.73 -9.79 -9.93
CA LYS A 133 -15.62 -8.84 -11.04
C LYS A 133 -14.48 -9.26 -11.97
N ILE A 134 -14.52 -8.78 -13.21
CA ILE A 134 -13.47 -9.01 -14.21
C ILE A 134 -12.09 -8.65 -13.64
N ASP A 135 -11.16 -9.61 -13.69
CA ASP A 135 -9.78 -9.39 -13.28
C ASP A 135 -9.04 -8.52 -14.31
N LEU A 136 -8.66 -7.32 -13.87
CA LEU A 136 -7.87 -6.34 -14.62
C LEU A 136 -6.40 -6.31 -14.14
N TYR A 137 -5.93 -7.36 -13.45
CA TYR A 137 -4.54 -7.47 -13.03
C TYR A 137 -3.61 -7.52 -14.24
N ASP A 138 -2.65 -6.59 -14.24
CA ASP A 138 -1.48 -6.57 -15.10
C ASP A 138 -0.25 -6.27 -14.23
N VAL A 139 0.80 -7.09 -14.36
CA VAL A 139 2.02 -6.97 -13.57
C VAL A 139 2.78 -5.69 -13.86
N ARG A 140 2.72 -5.20 -15.10
CA ARG A 140 3.45 -4.01 -15.55
C ARG A 140 2.95 -2.73 -14.91
N ARG A 141 1.72 -2.77 -14.37
CA ARG A 141 1.08 -1.68 -13.63
C ARG A 141 1.38 -1.71 -12.13
N ARG A 142 2.02 -2.77 -11.64
CA ARG A 142 2.26 -2.93 -10.22
C ARG A 142 3.39 -2.00 -9.79
N PRO A 143 3.27 -1.33 -8.62
CA PRO A 143 4.32 -0.43 -8.14
C PRO A 143 5.71 -1.07 -8.12
N TRP A 144 5.78 -2.34 -7.74
CA TRP A 144 7.03 -3.11 -7.71
C TRP A 144 7.65 -3.28 -9.10
N TYR A 145 6.83 -3.54 -10.14
CA TYR A 145 7.34 -3.64 -11.50
C TYR A 145 7.83 -2.28 -12.01
N ILE A 146 7.04 -1.21 -11.81
CA ILE A 146 7.35 0.13 -12.31
C ILE A 146 8.67 0.67 -11.72
N GLN A 147 8.86 0.46 -10.41
CA GLN A 147 10.05 0.89 -9.69
C GLN A 147 11.30 0.12 -10.15
N GLY A 148 11.18 -1.19 -10.37
CA GLY A 148 12.28 -1.99 -10.94
C GLY A 148 12.54 -1.73 -12.43
N ALA A 149 11.53 -1.31 -13.21
CA ALA A 149 11.62 -1.13 -14.65
C ALA A 149 12.20 0.23 -15.08
N SER A 150 12.08 1.26 -14.24
CA SER A 150 12.51 2.62 -14.59
C SER A 150 13.01 3.41 -13.40
N SER A 151 13.97 4.32 -13.64
CA SER A 151 14.41 5.28 -12.63
C SER A 151 13.41 6.43 -12.47
N PRO A 152 13.41 7.11 -11.29
CA PRO A 152 12.51 8.23 -11.01
C PRO A 152 12.51 9.31 -12.10
N LYS A 153 11.37 9.96 -12.32
CA LYS A 153 11.20 10.91 -13.44
C LYS A 153 10.47 12.19 -13.07
N ASP A 154 10.92 13.28 -13.70
CA ASP A 154 10.26 14.58 -13.76
C ASP A 154 9.46 14.66 -15.07
N MET A 155 8.14 14.63 -14.97
CA MET A 155 7.22 14.51 -16.10
C MET A 155 6.33 15.74 -16.24
N VAL A 156 6.30 16.34 -17.43
CA VAL A 156 5.30 17.34 -17.80
C VAL A 156 4.34 16.76 -18.83
N ILE A 157 3.06 16.71 -18.49
CA ILE A 157 2.00 16.26 -19.39
C ILE A 157 1.39 17.51 -20.04
N LEU A 158 1.53 17.62 -21.36
CA LEU A 158 0.91 18.62 -22.21
C LEU A 158 -0.35 18.05 -22.85
N VAL A 159 -1.48 18.72 -22.62
CA VAL A 159 -2.78 18.33 -23.17
C VAL A 159 -3.27 19.40 -24.13
N ASP A 160 -3.47 19.01 -25.38
CA ASP A 160 -4.13 19.84 -26.38
C ASP A 160 -5.61 19.99 -26.01
N VAL A 161 -6.07 21.24 -25.87
CA VAL A 161 -7.48 21.60 -25.65
C VAL A 161 -8.02 22.53 -26.72
N SER A 162 -7.45 22.47 -27.93
CA SER A 162 -7.95 23.17 -29.11
C SER A 162 -9.35 22.68 -29.54
N GLY A 163 -9.98 23.40 -30.46
CA GLY A 163 -11.30 23.02 -30.97
C GLY A 163 -11.34 21.67 -31.71
N SER A 164 -10.22 21.23 -32.30
CA SER A 164 -10.14 19.98 -33.09
C SER A 164 -10.37 18.73 -32.25
N VAL A 165 -9.83 18.73 -31.02
CA VAL A 165 -9.95 17.60 -30.09
C VAL A 165 -11.34 17.47 -29.46
N SER A 166 -12.28 18.38 -29.75
CA SER A 166 -13.61 18.36 -29.14
C SER A 166 -14.37 17.04 -29.43
N GLY A 167 -15.14 16.55 -28.45
CA GLY A 167 -15.91 15.30 -28.58
C GLY A 167 -15.16 14.06 -28.08
N LEU A 168 -15.12 12.99 -28.89
CA LEU A 168 -14.58 11.68 -28.51
C LEU A 168 -13.08 11.74 -28.20
N THR A 169 -12.32 12.49 -28.99
CA THR A 169 -10.88 12.65 -28.83
C THR A 169 -10.52 13.20 -27.45
N LEU A 170 -11.12 14.32 -27.01
CA LEU A 170 -10.89 14.87 -25.67
C LEU A 170 -11.26 13.88 -24.57
N LYS A 171 -12.32 13.09 -24.76
CA LYS A 171 -12.70 12.03 -23.80
C LYS A 171 -11.62 10.96 -23.69
N LEU A 172 -11.04 10.53 -24.81
CA LEU A 172 -9.93 9.58 -24.84
C LEU A 172 -8.65 10.17 -24.26
N ILE A 173 -8.34 11.45 -24.54
CA ILE A 173 -7.18 12.14 -23.96
C ILE A 173 -7.31 12.21 -22.43
N LYS A 174 -8.47 12.61 -21.91
CA LYS A 174 -8.73 12.63 -20.46
C LYS A 174 -8.50 11.26 -19.83
N ALA A 175 -9.06 10.21 -20.41
CA ALA A 175 -8.86 8.84 -19.95
C ALA A 175 -7.37 8.44 -19.99
N SER A 176 -6.65 8.79 -21.06
CA SER A 176 -5.23 8.47 -21.23
C SER A 176 -4.35 9.17 -20.21
N VAL A 177 -4.60 10.45 -19.92
CA VAL A 177 -3.88 11.19 -18.90
C VAL A 177 -4.14 10.62 -17.51
N MET A 178 -5.38 10.22 -17.21
CA MET A 178 -5.71 9.58 -15.93
C MET A 178 -4.98 8.24 -15.75
N GLU A 179 -4.93 7.39 -16.78
CA GLU A 179 -4.20 6.13 -16.75
C GLU A 179 -2.68 6.37 -16.67
N MET A 180 -2.16 7.38 -17.37
CA MET A 180 -0.74 7.75 -17.31
C MET A 180 -0.32 8.19 -15.90
N LEU A 181 -1.15 8.97 -15.22
CA LEU A 181 -0.91 9.35 -13.82
C LEU A 181 -0.84 8.13 -12.89
N ASP A 182 -1.56 7.04 -13.19
CA ASP A 182 -1.49 5.81 -12.40
C ASP A 182 -0.17 5.06 -12.55
N THR A 183 0.59 5.31 -13.63
CA THR A 183 1.94 4.75 -13.82
C THR A 183 3.02 5.45 -12.99
N LEU A 184 2.69 6.58 -12.35
CA LEU A 184 3.64 7.34 -11.55
C LEU A 184 3.73 6.81 -10.11
N SER A 185 4.96 6.64 -9.64
CA SER A 185 5.33 6.31 -8.27
C SER A 185 5.41 7.55 -7.37
N ASP A 186 5.67 7.39 -6.08
CA ASP A 186 5.84 8.55 -5.18
C ASP A 186 7.19 9.25 -5.39
N ASP A 187 8.19 8.59 -5.98
CA ASP A 187 9.50 9.20 -6.28
C ASP A 187 9.45 10.09 -7.53
N ASP A 188 8.36 10.01 -8.28
CA ASP A 188 8.15 10.77 -9.51
C ASP A 188 7.54 12.15 -9.22
N TYR A 189 7.89 13.12 -10.05
CA TYR A 189 7.37 14.48 -9.99
C TYR A 189 6.62 14.81 -11.28
N VAL A 190 5.43 15.39 -11.14
CA VAL A 190 4.54 15.64 -12.28
C VAL A 190 3.88 17.02 -12.23
N ASN A 191 3.67 17.60 -13.40
CA ASN A 191 2.71 18.67 -13.60
C ASN A 191 1.91 18.42 -14.89
N VAL A 192 0.65 18.83 -14.91
CA VAL A 192 -0.24 18.72 -16.07
C VAL A 192 -0.60 20.12 -16.53
N ALA A 193 -0.34 20.39 -17.80
CA ALA A 193 -0.68 21.65 -18.44
C ALA A 193 -1.59 21.41 -19.64
N ARG A 194 -2.53 22.34 -19.82
CA ARG A 194 -3.39 22.41 -20.99
C ARG A 194 -2.91 23.57 -21.86
N PHE A 195 -3.01 23.40 -23.17
CA PHE A 195 -2.68 24.48 -24.09
C PHE A 195 -3.68 24.55 -25.25
N ASN A 196 -3.93 25.79 -25.68
CA ASN A 196 -4.64 26.15 -26.90
C ASN A 196 -3.86 27.30 -27.56
N GLU A 197 -4.34 28.54 -27.45
CA GLU A 197 -3.59 29.76 -27.80
C GLU A 197 -2.53 30.13 -26.74
N LYS A 198 -2.72 29.67 -25.50
CA LYS A 198 -1.79 29.85 -24.39
C LYS A 198 -1.68 28.57 -23.57
N ALA A 199 -0.54 28.37 -22.94
CA ALA A 199 -0.29 27.22 -22.06
C ALA A 199 -0.44 27.61 -20.58
N GLU A 200 -1.25 26.84 -19.85
CA GLU A 200 -1.52 27.04 -18.43
C GLU A 200 -1.52 25.71 -17.68
N ALA A 201 -1.09 25.72 -16.41
CA ALA A 201 -1.25 24.57 -15.53
C ALA A 201 -2.74 24.26 -15.30
N VAL A 202 -3.12 22.99 -15.39
CA VAL A 202 -4.52 22.55 -15.19
C VAL A 202 -4.98 22.83 -13.76
N VAL A 203 -4.06 22.74 -12.80
CA VAL A 203 -4.32 23.02 -11.39
C VAL A 203 -3.65 24.34 -11.01
N PRO A 204 -4.40 25.43 -10.75
CA PRO A 204 -3.83 26.75 -10.50
C PRO A 204 -2.90 26.84 -9.28
N CYS A 205 -3.08 25.96 -8.28
CA CYS A 205 -2.23 25.93 -7.09
C CYS A 205 -0.88 25.23 -7.33
N PHE A 206 -0.75 24.41 -8.37
CA PHE A 206 0.48 23.70 -8.71
C PHE A 206 1.27 24.49 -9.77
N LYS A 207 2.01 25.50 -9.31
CA LYS A 207 2.84 26.37 -10.18
C LYS A 207 4.12 25.69 -10.70
N HIS A 208 4.52 24.57 -10.09
CA HIS A 208 5.73 23.81 -10.36
C HIS A 208 5.42 22.30 -10.32
N LEU A 209 6.39 21.47 -10.70
CA LEU A 209 6.31 20.01 -10.57
C LEU A 209 6.07 19.60 -9.11
N VAL A 210 5.07 18.77 -8.87
CA VAL A 210 4.74 18.26 -7.53
C VAL A 210 4.94 16.76 -7.48
N GLN A 211 5.28 16.24 -6.31
CA GLN A 211 5.40 14.80 -6.07
C GLN A 211 4.10 14.07 -6.44
N ALA A 212 4.20 12.95 -7.15
CA ALA A 212 3.06 12.19 -7.67
C ALA A 212 2.39 11.29 -6.61
N ASN A 213 2.15 11.85 -5.42
CA ASN A 213 1.47 11.18 -4.32
C ASN A 213 0.00 10.92 -4.64
N VAL A 214 -0.60 9.92 -3.98
CA VAL A 214 -2.02 9.52 -4.15
C VAL A 214 -2.98 10.72 -4.11
N ARG A 215 -2.74 11.67 -3.19
CA ARG A 215 -3.55 12.90 -3.05
C ARG A 215 -3.39 13.85 -4.24
N ASN A 216 -2.16 14.13 -4.66
CA ASN A 216 -1.89 15.06 -5.76
C ASN A 216 -2.39 14.49 -7.07
N LYS A 217 -2.19 13.18 -7.31
CA LYS A 217 -2.76 12.46 -8.45
C LYS A 217 -4.27 12.57 -8.50
N LYS A 218 -4.97 12.41 -7.36
CA LYS A 218 -6.43 12.58 -7.30
C LYS A 218 -6.86 13.99 -7.72
N ILE A 219 -6.19 15.03 -7.23
CA ILE A 219 -6.47 16.43 -7.60
C ILE A 219 -6.27 16.65 -9.11
N PHE A 220 -5.19 16.11 -9.68
CA PHE A 220 -4.96 16.17 -11.13
C PHE A 220 -6.08 15.46 -11.91
N LYS A 221 -6.49 14.26 -11.50
CA LYS A 221 -7.57 13.51 -12.16
C LYS A 221 -8.90 14.28 -12.15
N GLU A 222 -9.26 14.88 -11.02
CA GLU A 222 -10.47 15.71 -10.90
C GLU A 222 -10.42 16.94 -11.83
N ALA A 223 -9.28 17.63 -11.89
CA ALA A 223 -9.11 18.80 -12.74
C ALA A 223 -9.06 18.44 -14.24
N VAL A 224 -8.44 17.30 -14.59
CA VAL A 224 -8.40 16.77 -15.96
C VAL A 224 -9.81 16.43 -16.46
N GLN A 225 -10.66 15.88 -15.59
CA GLN A 225 -12.05 15.56 -15.94
C GLN A 225 -12.86 16.80 -16.34
N GLN A 226 -12.56 17.96 -15.76
CA GLN A 226 -13.28 19.22 -15.98
C GLN A 226 -12.83 20.00 -17.23
N MET A 227 -11.75 19.58 -17.92
CA MET A 227 -11.23 20.31 -19.09
C MET A 227 -12.25 20.41 -20.24
N GLN A 228 -12.23 21.53 -20.97
CA GLN A 228 -13.08 21.77 -22.14
C GLN A 228 -12.23 22.23 -23.32
N ALA A 229 -12.58 21.77 -24.51
CA ALA A 229 -11.92 22.11 -25.77
C ALA A 229 -12.43 23.45 -26.31
N LYS A 230 -11.52 24.40 -26.58
CA LYS A 230 -11.82 25.71 -27.20
C LYS A 230 -10.54 26.37 -27.72
N GLY A 231 -10.65 27.07 -28.86
CA GLY A 231 -9.58 27.90 -29.42
C GLY A 231 -8.75 27.17 -30.47
N THR A 232 -7.66 27.78 -30.90
CA THR A 232 -6.70 27.22 -31.86
C THR A 232 -5.52 26.53 -31.16
N THR A 233 -4.73 25.78 -31.92
CA THR A 233 -3.56 25.03 -31.41
C THR A 233 -2.28 25.83 -31.60
N ASP A 234 -1.54 26.06 -30.52
CA ASP A 234 -0.17 26.59 -30.57
C ASP A 234 0.79 25.69 -29.77
N TYR A 235 1.60 24.89 -30.49
CA TYR A 235 2.60 24.02 -29.86
C TYR A 235 3.76 24.80 -29.25
N LYS A 236 4.08 25.99 -29.76
CA LYS A 236 5.24 26.75 -29.28
C LYS A 236 5.02 27.21 -27.85
N SER A 237 3.84 27.77 -27.54
CA SER A 237 3.50 28.14 -26.16
C SER A 237 3.46 26.93 -25.21
N GLY A 238 2.92 25.79 -25.67
CA GLY A 238 2.90 24.53 -24.92
C GLY A 238 4.30 24.04 -24.52
N PHE A 239 5.21 23.91 -25.50
CA PHE A 239 6.58 23.46 -25.23
C PHE A 239 7.39 24.49 -24.43
N HIS A 240 7.21 25.78 -24.71
CA HIS A 240 7.87 26.84 -23.93
C HIS A 240 7.47 26.78 -22.44
N PHE A 241 6.19 26.53 -22.14
CA PHE A 241 5.75 26.30 -20.77
C PHE A 241 6.41 25.06 -20.15
N ALA A 242 6.42 23.93 -20.87
CA ALA A 242 7.00 22.69 -20.37
C ALA A 242 8.50 22.81 -20.06
N PHE A 243 9.29 23.45 -20.94
CA PHE A 243 10.71 23.66 -20.68
C PHE A 243 10.95 24.60 -19.49
N ASN A 244 10.17 25.67 -19.34
CA ASN A 244 10.29 26.54 -18.17
C ASN A 244 9.98 25.80 -16.85
N GLN A 245 9.03 24.88 -16.86
CA GLN A 245 8.75 24.01 -15.70
C GLN A 245 9.92 23.06 -15.41
N LEU A 246 10.51 22.46 -16.45
CA LEU A 246 11.62 21.51 -16.34
C LEU A 246 12.99 22.16 -16.09
N LEU A 247 13.14 23.47 -16.27
CA LEU A 247 14.37 24.21 -15.99
C LEU A 247 14.38 24.85 -14.60
N ASN A 248 13.24 24.95 -13.93
CA ASN A 248 13.19 25.48 -12.57
C ASN A 248 13.89 24.54 -11.57
N THR A 249 14.97 25.01 -10.96
CA THR A 249 15.80 24.27 -9.99
C THR A 249 15.46 24.55 -8.53
N ASN A 250 14.65 25.57 -8.24
CA ASN A 250 14.38 26.04 -6.87
C ASN A 250 13.33 25.18 -6.12
N VAL A 251 12.99 24.01 -6.66
CA VAL A 251 11.88 23.17 -6.22
C VAL A 251 12.40 21.74 -6.03
N PRO A 252 11.93 20.97 -5.02
CA PRO A 252 12.28 19.55 -4.89
C PRO A 252 11.84 18.76 -6.13
N ARG A 253 12.71 17.88 -6.63
CA ARG A 253 12.56 17.13 -7.88
C ARG A 253 13.26 15.79 -7.82
N ALA A 254 12.90 14.88 -8.72
CA ALA A 254 13.62 13.61 -8.88
C ALA A 254 15.01 13.82 -9.50
N ASN A 255 15.13 14.81 -10.40
CA ASN A 255 16.38 15.20 -11.08
C ASN A 255 17.12 14.03 -11.78
N CYS A 256 16.37 13.04 -12.26
CA CYS A 256 16.87 11.92 -13.04
C CYS A 256 16.34 12.03 -14.48
N ASN A 257 15.29 11.28 -14.85
CA ASN A 257 14.72 11.37 -16.19
C ASN A 257 13.85 12.63 -16.35
N LYS A 258 14.11 13.48 -17.35
CA LYS A 258 13.27 14.64 -17.69
C LYS A 258 12.46 14.33 -18.94
N ILE A 259 11.14 14.35 -18.83
CA ILE A 259 10.25 13.94 -19.92
C ILE A 259 9.09 14.91 -20.12
N ILE A 260 8.73 15.10 -21.39
CA ILE A 260 7.53 15.82 -21.81
C ILE A 260 6.66 14.83 -22.58
N MET A 261 5.37 14.76 -22.25
CA MET A 261 4.40 13.96 -22.98
C MET A 261 3.30 14.84 -23.56
N LEU A 262 3.13 14.82 -24.88
CA LEU A 262 2.14 15.60 -25.60
C LEU A 262 0.97 14.71 -26.04
N PHE A 263 -0.26 15.06 -25.65
CA PHE A 263 -1.49 14.42 -26.12
C PHE A 263 -2.26 15.37 -27.05
N THR A 264 -2.48 14.96 -28.29
CA THR A 264 -3.13 15.76 -29.36
C THR A 264 -3.73 14.84 -30.43
N ASP A 265 -4.53 15.38 -31.34
CA ASP A 265 -5.10 14.66 -32.50
C ASP A 265 -4.32 14.88 -33.80
N GLY A 266 -3.15 15.50 -33.74
CA GLY A 266 -2.36 15.82 -34.93
C GLY A 266 -1.99 17.29 -34.93
N GLY A 267 -1.12 17.68 -35.86
CA GLY A 267 -0.73 19.07 -35.98
C GLY A 267 0.17 19.32 -37.16
N GLU A 268 0.22 20.58 -37.58
CA GLU A 268 0.93 21.01 -38.78
C GLU A 268 2.33 21.56 -38.46
N ASP A 269 2.51 22.17 -37.28
CA ASP A 269 3.77 22.76 -36.86
C ASP A 269 4.66 21.73 -36.11
N ARG A 270 5.98 21.83 -36.32
CA ARG A 270 7.01 21.03 -35.64
C ARG A 270 7.62 21.74 -34.44
N ALA A 271 7.39 23.05 -34.28
CA ALA A 271 7.96 23.88 -33.21
C ALA A 271 9.49 23.71 -33.06
N GLN A 272 10.20 23.58 -34.18
CA GLN A 272 11.64 23.27 -34.24
C GLN A 272 12.49 24.32 -33.52
N ASP A 273 12.09 25.59 -33.62
CA ASP A 273 12.71 26.75 -32.97
C ASP A 273 12.81 26.58 -31.44
N ILE A 274 11.78 26.03 -30.79
CA ILE A 274 11.79 25.80 -29.34
C ILE A 274 12.78 24.69 -28.97
N PHE A 275 12.86 23.61 -29.75
CA PHE A 275 13.77 22.52 -29.46
C PHE A 275 15.24 22.90 -29.70
N GLU A 276 15.51 23.71 -30.71
CA GLU A 276 16.83 24.29 -30.99
C GLU A 276 17.31 25.16 -29.83
N GLN A 277 16.42 25.97 -29.25
CA GLN A 277 16.76 26.87 -28.16
C GLN A 277 16.96 26.14 -26.82
N TYR A 278 16.09 25.19 -26.47
CA TYR A 278 16.01 24.65 -25.10
C TYR A 278 16.62 23.25 -24.92
N ASN A 279 16.65 22.40 -25.96
CA ASN A 279 17.02 20.98 -25.80
C ASN A 279 18.24 20.56 -26.64
N TRP A 280 18.50 21.20 -27.79
CA TRP A 280 19.61 20.83 -28.67
C TRP A 280 20.90 21.58 -28.30
N PRO A 281 22.09 20.96 -28.50
CA PRO A 281 22.34 19.66 -29.14
C PRO A 281 22.30 18.44 -28.20
N ASN A 282 22.33 18.65 -26.87
CA ASN A 282 22.52 17.56 -25.90
C ASN A 282 21.32 16.60 -25.77
N LYS A 283 20.10 17.07 -26.08
CA LYS A 283 18.84 16.31 -26.03
C LYS A 283 18.64 15.64 -24.67
N THR A 284 18.72 16.43 -23.61
CA THR A 284 18.57 15.96 -22.22
C THR A 284 17.13 15.62 -21.86
N VAL A 285 16.17 16.32 -22.48
CA VAL A 285 14.73 16.08 -22.28
C VAL A 285 14.22 15.17 -23.38
N ARG A 286 13.48 14.12 -22.99
CA ARG A 286 12.81 13.22 -23.94
C ARG A 286 11.38 13.67 -24.18
N VAL A 287 10.94 13.63 -25.44
CA VAL A 287 9.59 14.07 -25.82
C VAL A 287 8.82 12.91 -26.41
N PHE A 288 7.72 12.53 -25.75
CA PHE A 288 6.78 11.52 -26.24
C PHE A 288 5.54 12.20 -26.80
N THR A 289 5.05 11.70 -27.92
CA THR A 289 3.87 12.27 -28.59
C THR A 289 2.80 11.19 -28.77
N PHE A 290 1.59 11.50 -28.32
CA PHE A 290 0.42 10.64 -28.39
C PHE A 290 -0.59 11.25 -29.36
N SER A 291 -0.82 10.54 -30.47
CA SER A 291 -1.92 10.82 -31.40
C SER A 291 -3.16 10.08 -30.89
N VAL A 292 -4.21 10.81 -30.57
CA VAL A 292 -5.39 10.26 -29.88
C VAL A 292 -6.65 10.45 -30.70
N GLY A 293 -7.47 9.40 -30.76
CA GLY A 293 -8.73 9.38 -31.48
C GLY A 293 -8.58 8.91 -32.92
N GLN A 294 -9.70 8.87 -33.62
CA GLN A 294 -9.74 8.59 -35.04
C GLN A 294 -9.95 9.91 -35.77
N HIS A 295 -8.90 10.37 -36.44
CA HIS A 295 -8.86 11.67 -37.11
C HIS A 295 -8.10 11.56 -38.43
N ASN A 296 -8.29 12.55 -39.29
CA ASN A 296 -7.61 12.65 -40.59
C ASN A 296 -6.49 13.72 -40.60
N TYR A 297 -6.16 14.28 -39.44
CA TYR A 297 -5.05 15.25 -39.32
C TYR A 297 -3.70 14.58 -39.53
N ASP A 298 -2.72 15.38 -39.98
CA ASP A 298 -1.35 14.89 -40.19
C ASP A 298 -0.65 14.59 -38.86
N VAL A 299 -0.06 13.40 -38.78
CA VAL A 299 0.70 12.91 -37.61
C VAL A 299 2.21 12.98 -37.85
N THR A 300 2.64 13.30 -39.08
CA THR A 300 4.06 13.38 -39.46
C THR A 300 4.86 14.34 -38.58
N PRO A 301 4.34 15.54 -38.21
CA PRO A 301 5.04 16.42 -37.30
C PRO A 301 5.22 15.83 -35.90
N LEU A 302 4.25 15.09 -35.37
CA LEU A 302 4.35 14.43 -34.07
C LEU A 302 5.44 13.34 -34.07
N GLN A 303 5.44 12.51 -35.11
CA GLN A 303 6.48 11.49 -35.31
C GLN A 303 7.87 12.12 -35.38
N TRP A 304 7.99 13.25 -36.08
CA TRP A 304 9.25 13.99 -36.17
C TRP A 304 9.70 14.53 -34.80
N ILE A 305 8.79 15.13 -34.02
CA ILE A 305 9.09 15.65 -32.67
C ILE A 305 9.61 14.53 -31.76
N ALA A 306 8.95 13.37 -31.77
CA ALA A 306 9.36 12.22 -30.97
C ALA A 306 10.75 11.69 -31.39
N CYS A 307 10.96 11.51 -32.70
CA CYS A 307 12.24 11.02 -33.24
C CYS A 307 13.39 11.99 -32.96
N ALA A 308 13.17 13.29 -33.14
CA ALA A 308 14.19 14.30 -32.98
C ALA A 308 14.69 14.42 -31.52
N ASN A 309 13.83 14.10 -30.54
CA ASN A 309 14.10 14.25 -29.11
C ASN A 309 14.28 12.91 -28.36
N LYS A 310 14.68 11.83 -29.04
CA LYS A 310 14.94 10.50 -28.42
C LYS A 310 13.76 9.95 -27.60
N GLY A 311 12.54 10.29 -27.99
CA GLY A 311 11.32 9.77 -27.38
C GLY A 311 10.69 8.66 -28.22
N TYR A 312 9.36 8.59 -28.18
CA TYR A 312 8.59 7.60 -28.91
C TYR A 312 7.21 8.15 -29.29
N TYR A 313 6.66 7.61 -30.37
CA TYR A 313 5.34 7.96 -30.89
C TYR A 313 4.34 6.85 -30.57
N PHE A 314 3.17 7.24 -30.07
CA PHE A 314 2.10 6.31 -29.72
C PHE A 314 0.79 6.75 -30.38
N GLU A 315 -0.01 5.78 -30.79
CA GLU A 315 -1.32 6.01 -31.41
C GLU A 315 -2.44 5.35 -30.59
N ILE A 316 -3.38 6.14 -30.07
CA ILE A 316 -4.47 5.68 -29.21
C ILE A 316 -5.80 5.87 -29.96
N ARG A 317 -6.27 4.82 -30.62
CA ARG A 317 -7.53 4.85 -31.38
C ARG A 317 -8.77 4.56 -30.54
N SER A 318 -8.63 3.85 -29.42
CA SER A 318 -9.75 3.35 -28.62
C SER A 318 -9.41 3.30 -27.12
N ILE A 319 -10.44 3.16 -26.29
CA ILE A 319 -10.28 3.02 -24.83
C ILE A 319 -9.43 1.81 -24.45
N CYS A 320 -9.55 0.69 -25.19
CA CYS A 320 -8.78 -0.52 -24.91
C CYS A 320 -7.27 -0.33 -25.20
N ALA A 321 -6.93 0.48 -26.20
CA ALA A 321 -5.54 0.78 -26.56
C ALA A 321 -4.83 1.65 -25.51
N ILE A 322 -5.57 2.44 -24.73
CA ILE A 322 -5.00 3.33 -23.70
C ILE A 322 -4.13 2.54 -22.74
N ARG A 323 -4.62 1.40 -22.25
CA ARG A 323 -3.94 0.64 -21.19
C ARG A 323 -2.54 0.18 -21.59
N ILE A 324 -2.36 -0.25 -22.84
CA ILE A 324 -1.07 -0.77 -23.33
C ILE A 324 -0.12 0.40 -23.63
N ASN A 325 -0.58 1.37 -24.43
CA ASN A 325 0.26 2.45 -24.92
C ASN A 325 0.72 3.42 -23.82
N THR A 326 -0.05 3.58 -22.75
CA THR A 326 0.33 4.43 -21.62
C THR A 326 1.41 3.80 -20.73
N GLN A 327 1.83 2.56 -20.97
CA GLN A 327 2.87 1.87 -20.18
C GLN A 327 4.17 1.64 -20.96
N GLU A 328 4.09 1.46 -22.28
CA GLU A 328 5.24 1.17 -23.15
C GLU A 328 6.35 2.23 -23.12
N TYR A 329 6.07 3.45 -22.66
CA TYR A 329 7.11 4.47 -22.50
C TYR A 329 8.20 4.04 -21.48
N LEU A 330 7.87 3.16 -20.53
CA LEU A 330 8.81 2.62 -19.54
C LEU A 330 9.94 1.84 -20.24
N ASP A 331 9.65 1.14 -21.33
CA ASP A 331 10.66 0.41 -22.11
C ASP A 331 11.72 1.34 -22.70
N VAL A 332 11.31 2.57 -23.05
CA VAL A 332 12.21 3.61 -23.56
C VAL A 332 13.05 4.23 -22.44
N LEU A 333 12.47 4.37 -21.24
CA LEU A 333 13.16 4.86 -20.05
C LEU A 333 14.12 3.83 -19.44
N GLY A 334 13.85 2.54 -19.62
CA GLY A 334 14.72 1.45 -19.16
C GLY A 334 16.02 1.30 -19.95
N ARG A 335 16.11 1.81 -21.19
CA ARG A 335 17.29 1.60 -22.06
C ARG A 335 18.64 2.02 -21.45
N PRO A 336 18.78 3.22 -20.85
CA PRO A 336 20.04 3.61 -20.20
C PRO A 336 20.40 2.71 -19.01
N MET A 337 19.39 2.19 -18.30
CA MET A 337 19.57 1.28 -17.18
C MET A 337 20.13 -0.07 -17.65
N VAL A 338 19.63 -0.60 -18.77
CA VAL A 338 20.17 -1.81 -19.40
C VAL A 338 21.63 -1.61 -19.83
N LEU A 339 21.96 -0.45 -20.41
CA LEU A 339 23.32 -0.11 -20.86
C LEU A 339 24.32 0.05 -19.71
N ALA A 340 23.87 0.46 -18.53
CA ALA A 340 24.71 0.53 -17.33
C ALA A 340 25.10 -0.87 -16.80
N GLY A 341 24.41 -1.93 -17.22
CA GLY A 341 24.78 -3.31 -16.94
C GLY A 341 24.73 -3.60 -15.43
N ARG A 342 25.84 -4.13 -14.87
CA ARG A 342 25.86 -4.59 -13.47
C ARG A 342 25.63 -3.47 -12.44
N SER A 343 26.02 -2.24 -12.73
CA SER A 343 25.84 -1.13 -11.77
C SER A 343 24.37 -0.74 -11.58
N ALA A 344 23.50 -1.07 -12.56
CA ALA A 344 22.07 -0.83 -12.49
C ALA A 344 21.29 -1.94 -11.77
N LYS A 345 21.92 -3.09 -11.48
CA LYS A 345 21.29 -4.18 -10.73
C LYS A 345 21.39 -3.91 -9.23
N GLN A 346 20.57 -2.97 -8.77
CA GLN A 346 20.39 -2.66 -7.35
C GLN A 346 19.01 -3.11 -6.91
N VAL A 347 18.93 -3.69 -5.72
CA VAL A 347 17.64 -4.06 -5.13
C VAL A 347 16.95 -2.79 -4.67
N GLN A 348 15.73 -2.57 -5.16
CA GLN A 348 14.89 -1.45 -4.72
C GLN A 348 13.67 -1.98 -3.98
N TRP A 349 13.36 -1.36 -2.85
CA TRP A 349 12.22 -1.72 -2.03
C TRP A 349 11.03 -0.82 -2.31
N THR A 350 9.86 -1.44 -2.44
CA THR A 350 8.62 -0.70 -2.66
C THR A 350 8.04 -0.11 -1.38
N ASN A 351 7.20 0.90 -1.54
CA ASN A 351 6.29 1.34 -0.49
C ASN A 351 5.30 0.22 -0.13
N VAL A 352 4.78 0.25 1.10
CA VAL A 352 3.80 -0.73 1.58
C VAL A 352 2.56 -0.75 0.69
N TYR A 353 2.17 -1.93 0.23
CA TYR A 353 0.96 -2.14 -0.55
C TYR A 353 0.27 -3.44 -0.16
N GLN A 354 -0.97 -3.60 -0.62
CA GLN A 354 -1.74 -4.81 -0.37
C GLN A 354 -1.42 -5.85 -1.45
N ASP A 355 -1.00 -7.03 -1.03
CA ASP A 355 -0.73 -8.16 -1.93
C ASP A 355 -1.98 -8.55 -2.73
N ALA A 356 -1.76 -8.98 -3.97
CA ALA A 356 -2.79 -9.42 -4.90
C ALA A 356 -3.33 -10.82 -4.57
N LEU A 357 -2.52 -11.70 -3.96
CA LEU A 357 -2.93 -13.06 -3.58
C LEU A 357 -3.60 -13.12 -2.19
N GLY A 358 -3.64 -11.99 -1.48
CA GLY A 358 -4.38 -11.84 -0.23
C GLY A 358 -3.56 -12.06 1.04
N LEU A 359 -2.22 -12.06 0.95
CA LEU A 359 -1.33 -12.23 2.10
C LEU A 359 -1.54 -11.16 3.18
N GLY A 360 -1.73 -9.90 2.74
CA GLY A 360 -1.88 -8.73 3.59
C GLY A 360 -1.10 -7.54 3.06
N LEU A 361 -0.54 -6.75 3.98
CA LEU A 361 0.38 -5.67 3.64
C LEU A 361 1.79 -6.25 3.45
N VAL A 362 2.42 -5.91 2.33
CA VAL A 362 3.76 -6.38 1.96
C VAL A 362 4.63 -5.24 1.47
N VAL A 363 5.93 -5.47 1.51
CA VAL A 363 6.93 -4.75 0.71
C VAL A 363 7.65 -5.74 -0.19
N THR A 364 7.99 -5.31 -1.40
CA THR A 364 8.66 -6.17 -2.38
C THR A 364 10.04 -5.63 -2.66
N GLY A 365 11.04 -6.49 -2.56
CA GLY A 365 12.39 -6.23 -3.07
C GLY A 365 12.42 -6.54 -4.56
N THR A 366 12.81 -5.57 -5.38
CA THR A 366 12.70 -5.65 -6.84
C THR A 366 14.06 -5.54 -7.51
N MET A 367 14.25 -6.29 -8.60
CA MET A 367 15.46 -6.24 -9.41
C MET A 367 15.14 -6.44 -10.91
N PRO A 368 15.65 -5.60 -11.82
CA PRO A 368 15.42 -5.76 -13.25
C PRO A 368 16.23 -6.90 -13.85
N VAL A 369 15.63 -7.59 -14.83
CA VAL A 369 16.27 -8.64 -15.63
C VAL A 369 16.52 -8.09 -17.03
N PHE A 370 17.77 -8.16 -17.49
CA PHE A 370 18.19 -7.60 -18.77
C PHE A 370 18.31 -8.69 -19.84
N ASN A 371 17.98 -8.33 -21.09
CA ASN A 371 18.28 -9.17 -22.24
C ASN A 371 19.77 -9.03 -22.61
N LEU A 372 20.54 -10.11 -22.45
CA LEU A 372 21.99 -10.16 -22.70
C LEU A 372 22.35 -10.98 -23.95
N THR A 373 21.39 -11.23 -24.85
CA THR A 373 21.65 -11.97 -26.08
C THR A 373 22.72 -11.27 -26.92
N VAL A 374 23.67 -12.05 -27.45
CA VAL A 374 24.89 -11.56 -28.11
C VAL A 374 24.66 -11.26 -29.60
N ASP A 375 23.52 -11.70 -30.15
CA ASP A 375 23.17 -11.44 -31.54
C ASP A 375 22.83 -9.96 -31.73
N GLY A 376 23.64 -9.28 -32.56
CA GLY A 376 23.79 -7.83 -32.65
C GLY A 376 22.63 -7.02 -33.23
N ASN A 377 21.38 -7.35 -32.89
CA ASN A 377 20.22 -6.55 -33.24
C ASN A 377 19.81 -5.60 -32.10
N SER A 378 19.21 -4.48 -32.50
CA SER A 378 18.82 -3.31 -31.70
C SER A 378 17.85 -3.56 -30.52
N GLN A 379 17.41 -4.80 -30.27
CA GLN A 379 16.48 -5.15 -29.18
C GLN A 379 17.16 -5.49 -27.84
N ASN A 380 18.49 -5.54 -27.79
CA ASN A 380 19.25 -5.86 -26.57
C ASN A 380 19.23 -4.75 -25.51
N GLN A 381 18.48 -3.67 -25.75
CA GLN A 381 18.37 -2.50 -24.87
C GLN A 381 17.09 -2.51 -24.03
N LEU A 382 16.32 -3.59 -24.04
CA LEU A 382 15.10 -3.75 -23.26
C LEU A 382 15.32 -4.68 -22.06
N ILE A 383 14.49 -4.49 -21.04
CA ILE A 383 14.38 -5.44 -19.93
C ILE A 383 13.55 -6.64 -20.39
N LEU A 384 13.91 -7.84 -19.93
CA LEU A 384 13.05 -9.02 -20.07
C LEU A 384 11.87 -8.95 -19.11
N GLY A 385 12.07 -8.30 -17.96
CA GLY A 385 11.10 -8.18 -16.90
C GLY A 385 11.73 -7.74 -15.58
N VAL A 386 10.98 -7.89 -14.50
CA VAL A 386 11.38 -7.57 -13.14
C VAL A 386 11.14 -8.78 -12.24
N MET A 387 12.13 -9.12 -11.43
CA MET A 387 12.00 -10.09 -10.34
C MET A 387 11.58 -9.36 -9.07
N GLY A 388 10.66 -9.96 -8.31
CA GLY A 388 10.18 -9.47 -7.04
C GLY A 388 10.15 -10.58 -5.98
N VAL A 389 10.53 -10.25 -4.76
CA VAL A 389 10.34 -11.09 -3.57
C VAL A 389 9.62 -10.31 -2.49
N ASP A 390 8.56 -10.90 -1.94
CA ASP A 390 7.73 -10.25 -0.94
C ASP A 390 8.23 -10.50 0.49
N VAL A 391 8.12 -9.45 1.31
CA VAL A 391 8.29 -9.50 2.76
C VAL A 391 7.00 -9.02 3.40
N HIS A 392 6.37 -9.89 4.17
CA HIS A 392 5.15 -9.56 4.89
C HIS A 392 5.45 -8.69 6.11
N LEU A 393 4.61 -7.67 6.34
CA LEU A 393 4.83 -6.74 7.46
C LEU A 393 4.79 -7.42 8.83
N ASP A 394 4.07 -8.54 8.99
CA ASP A 394 4.04 -9.23 10.28
C ASP A 394 5.37 -9.94 10.60
N GLU A 395 6.17 -10.29 9.59
CA GLU A 395 7.51 -10.83 9.81
C GLU A 395 8.45 -9.74 10.35
N LEU A 396 8.35 -8.51 9.81
CA LEU A 396 9.05 -7.35 10.36
C LEU A 396 8.61 -7.02 11.80
N LYS A 397 7.32 -7.22 12.13
CA LYS A 397 6.81 -7.06 13.49
C LYS A 397 7.34 -8.15 14.44
N ARG A 398 7.54 -9.38 13.97
CA ARG A 398 8.12 -10.47 14.78
C ARG A 398 9.56 -10.15 15.22
N LEU A 399 10.33 -9.47 14.37
CA LEU A 399 11.68 -8.99 14.70
C LEU A 399 11.68 -7.86 15.75
N THR A 400 10.52 -7.26 16.02
CA THR A 400 10.38 -6.11 16.94
C THR A 400 9.47 -6.45 18.14
N PRO A 401 9.99 -7.19 19.14
CA PRO A 401 9.20 -7.72 20.23
C PRO A 401 8.64 -6.63 21.15
N GLN A 402 7.37 -6.25 20.94
CA GLN A 402 6.68 -5.19 21.69
C GLN A 402 6.63 -5.41 23.20
N TYR A 403 6.59 -6.66 23.65
CA TYR A 403 6.48 -6.98 25.07
C TYR A 403 7.67 -6.57 25.93
N LYS A 404 8.85 -6.45 25.32
CA LYS A 404 10.03 -5.92 26.03
C LYS A 404 9.94 -4.41 26.19
N LEU A 405 9.19 -3.74 25.31
CA LEU A 405 9.02 -2.28 25.27
C LEU A 405 7.88 -1.80 26.18
N GLY A 406 6.95 -2.69 26.55
CA GLY A 406 5.74 -2.38 27.31
C GLY A 406 4.61 -1.82 26.42
N ALA A 407 3.46 -1.49 27.03
CA ALA A 407 2.25 -1.13 26.28
C ALA A 407 2.35 0.18 25.48
N ASN A 408 3.15 1.12 25.98
CA ASN A 408 3.29 2.46 25.41
C ASN A 408 4.58 2.64 24.60
N GLY A 409 5.49 1.65 24.66
CA GLY A 409 6.69 1.60 23.83
C GLY A 409 6.40 0.99 22.47
N TYR A 410 6.94 1.57 21.41
CA TYR A 410 6.75 1.02 20.06
C TYR A 410 7.94 1.34 19.16
N ILE A 411 8.10 0.51 18.14
CA ILE A 411 9.05 0.72 17.06
C ILE A 411 8.28 1.18 15.83
N PHE A 412 8.86 2.11 15.09
CA PHE A 412 8.36 2.55 13.81
C PHE A 412 9.50 2.60 12.79
N ALA A 413 9.17 2.39 11.52
CA ALA A 413 10.13 2.48 10.43
C ALA A 413 9.63 3.47 9.39
N ILE A 414 10.55 4.25 8.82
CA ILE A 414 10.25 5.22 7.76
C ILE A 414 11.11 4.98 6.54
N ASP A 415 10.55 5.32 5.39
CA ASP A 415 11.25 5.33 4.10
C ASP A 415 11.91 6.72 3.85
N PRO A 416 12.71 6.90 2.77
CA PRO A 416 13.36 8.18 2.48
C PRO A 416 12.37 9.27 2.05
N ASN A 417 11.15 8.90 1.63
CA ASN A 417 10.03 9.83 1.40
C ASN A 417 9.30 10.21 2.71
N GLY A 418 9.67 9.58 3.83
CA GLY A 418 9.05 9.54 5.14
C GLY A 418 7.62 8.97 5.21
N TYR A 419 7.22 8.14 4.26
CA TYR A 419 6.13 7.19 4.52
C TYR A 419 6.51 6.21 5.62
N VAL A 420 5.49 5.70 6.29
CA VAL A 420 5.65 4.76 7.39
C VAL A 420 5.60 3.35 6.85
N LEU A 421 6.67 2.61 7.08
CA LEU A 421 6.72 1.18 6.79
C LEU A 421 6.02 0.37 7.89
N MET A 422 6.31 0.69 9.15
CA MET A 422 5.74 0.01 10.31
C MET A 422 5.37 1.02 11.39
N HIS A 423 4.16 0.92 11.94
CA HIS A 423 3.69 1.70 13.08
C HIS A 423 2.42 1.06 13.68
N PRO A 424 2.18 1.16 15.00
CA PRO A 424 0.98 0.57 15.63
C PRO A 424 -0.35 1.05 15.03
N ASN A 425 -0.43 2.32 14.63
CA ASN A 425 -1.62 2.90 14.00
C ASN A 425 -1.79 2.54 12.51
N LEU A 426 -0.85 1.81 11.89
CA LEU A 426 -0.99 1.41 10.48
C LEU A 426 -1.96 0.24 10.38
N GLN A 427 -3.16 0.49 9.84
CA GLN A 427 -4.18 -0.55 9.68
C GLN A 427 -4.19 -1.15 8.27
N PRO A 428 -4.51 -2.46 8.13
CA PRO A 428 -4.57 -3.14 6.85
C PRO A 428 -5.81 -2.81 6.01
N ARG A 429 -6.83 -2.16 6.60
CA ARG A 429 -8.18 -2.04 6.01
C ARG A 429 -8.31 -1.04 4.85
N VAL A 430 -7.34 -0.16 4.61
CA VAL A 430 -7.50 0.94 3.64
C VAL A 430 -6.27 1.10 2.74
N ARG A 431 -6.50 1.18 1.42
CA ARG A 431 -5.50 1.45 0.34
C ARG A 431 -4.78 2.80 0.45
N LEU A 432 -4.99 3.57 1.53
CA LEU A 432 -4.46 4.91 1.69
C LEU A 432 -3.13 4.85 2.44
N ARG A 433 -2.08 5.37 1.78
CA ARG A 433 -0.73 5.50 2.32
C ARG A 433 -0.76 6.40 3.56
N PHE A 434 -0.18 5.92 4.66
CA PHE A 434 -0.17 6.62 5.93
C PHE A 434 1.08 7.51 6.04
N PHE A 435 0.87 8.79 6.33
CA PHE A 435 1.93 9.70 6.77
C PHE A 435 1.84 9.85 8.29
N ILE A 436 2.98 9.87 8.99
CA ILE A 436 3.04 10.44 10.34
C ILE A 436 2.85 11.95 10.20
N ARG A 437 1.60 12.38 10.08
CA ARG A 437 1.23 13.77 10.30
C ARG A 437 0.35 13.81 11.53
N SER A 438 1.01 13.80 12.69
CA SER A 438 0.31 14.14 13.92
C SER A 438 -0.10 15.62 13.89
N ILE A 439 -1.24 15.87 14.52
CA ILE A 439 -1.80 17.12 15.03
C ILE A 439 -0.90 18.34 14.85
N ARG A 440 -1.37 19.46 14.28
CA ARG A 440 -0.63 20.74 14.29
C ARG A 440 -0.54 21.27 15.74
N ASN A 441 0.65 21.20 16.33
CA ASN A 441 1.04 21.78 17.62
C ASN A 441 2.54 22.13 17.61
N HIS A 442 3.07 22.72 18.69
CA HIS A 442 4.52 22.98 18.84
C HIS A 442 5.36 21.70 18.81
N SER A 443 4.86 20.59 19.38
CA SER A 443 5.50 19.27 19.32
C SER A 443 5.64 18.72 17.89
N THR A 444 4.85 19.22 16.94
CA THR A 444 4.91 18.84 15.52
C THR A 444 6.16 19.36 14.85
N ILE A 445 6.66 20.53 15.26
CA ILE A 445 7.90 21.09 14.69
C ILE A 445 9.07 20.18 15.05
N THR A 446 9.14 19.73 16.30
CA THR A 446 10.18 18.82 16.77
C THR A 446 10.08 17.44 16.11
N LEU A 447 8.87 16.88 15.99
CA LEU A 447 8.66 15.62 15.26
C LEU A 447 9.02 15.74 13.77
N ILE A 448 8.78 16.90 13.13
CA ILE A 448 9.22 17.17 11.76
C ILE A 448 10.75 17.20 11.69
N CYS A 449 11.44 17.75 12.70
CA CYS A 449 12.91 17.70 12.77
C CYS A 449 13.42 16.27 12.89
N ILE A 450 12.87 15.46 13.81
CA ILE A 450 13.24 14.03 13.95
C ILE A 450 13.06 13.30 12.62
N ARG A 451 11.88 13.46 12.00
CA ARG A 451 11.59 12.88 10.70
C ARG A 451 12.60 13.29 9.63
N ARG A 452 12.97 14.58 9.55
CA ARG A 452 13.98 15.04 8.58
C ARG A 452 15.35 14.43 8.84
N GLN A 453 15.78 14.35 10.09
CA GLN A 453 17.05 13.74 10.45
C GLN A 453 17.10 12.25 10.10
N MET A 454 16.00 11.53 10.33
CA MET A 454 15.86 10.13 9.91
C MET A 454 15.90 9.98 8.38
N ILE A 455 15.18 10.84 7.63
CA ILE A 455 15.25 10.84 6.16
C ILE A 455 16.67 11.11 5.65
N ASP A 456 17.40 12.01 6.31
CA ASP A 456 18.79 12.31 5.99
C ASP A 456 19.78 11.22 6.46
N GLY A 457 19.28 10.10 7.02
CA GLY A 457 20.09 8.96 7.49
C GLY A 457 20.91 9.22 8.76
N ARG A 458 20.57 10.26 9.54
CA ARG A 458 21.30 10.61 10.76
C ARG A 458 20.73 9.87 11.96
N SER A 459 21.60 9.35 12.82
CA SER A 459 21.20 8.77 14.11
C SER A 459 21.09 9.86 15.18
N GLY A 460 20.18 9.66 16.14
CA GLY A 460 19.98 10.62 17.22
C GLY A 460 19.00 10.14 18.28
N GLU A 461 18.97 10.86 19.38
CA GLU A 461 18.04 10.65 20.48
C GLU A 461 17.47 11.99 20.94
N MET A 462 16.17 12.01 21.27
CA MET A 462 15.49 13.20 21.77
C MET A 462 14.29 12.85 22.64
N THR A 463 14.20 13.49 23.80
CA THR A 463 13.03 13.39 24.68
C THR A 463 12.11 14.57 24.42
N ILE A 464 10.84 14.28 24.12
CA ILE A 464 9.82 15.28 23.78
C ILE A 464 8.54 15.06 24.60
N LYS A 465 7.85 16.16 24.90
CA LYS A 465 6.48 16.13 25.42
C LYS A 465 5.50 16.23 24.26
N THR A 466 4.69 15.20 24.08
CA THR A 466 3.73 15.07 22.99
C THR A 466 2.35 14.72 23.52
N LEU A 467 1.33 15.14 22.77
CA LEU A 467 -0.03 14.72 22.98
C LEU A 467 -0.26 13.39 22.24
N ILE A 468 -0.58 12.33 22.96
CA ILE A 468 -0.90 11.03 22.38
C ILE A 468 -2.41 10.82 22.38
N LYS A 469 -2.94 10.41 21.22
CA LYS A 469 -4.34 10.03 21.02
C LYS A 469 -4.55 8.60 21.54
N SER A 470 -5.62 8.39 22.30
CA SER A 470 -6.08 7.06 22.72
C SER A 470 -6.58 6.22 21.54
N MET A 471 -6.55 4.89 21.62
CA MET A 471 -6.94 4.00 20.51
C MET A 471 -8.44 4.07 20.21
N ASP A 472 -9.27 4.34 21.22
CA ASP A 472 -10.71 4.58 21.06
C ASP A 472 -11.02 5.98 20.52
N GLU A 473 -10.00 6.80 20.30
CA GLU A 473 -10.13 8.13 19.74
C GLU A 473 -10.96 9.11 20.58
N ARG A 474 -11.14 8.83 21.89
CA ARG A 474 -11.94 9.64 22.84
C ARG A 474 -11.14 10.48 23.83
N TYR A 475 -9.83 10.19 23.94
CA TYR A 475 -8.94 10.85 24.89
C TYR A 475 -7.63 11.29 24.22
N ILE A 476 -7.07 12.39 24.74
CA ILE A 476 -5.74 12.88 24.40
C ILE A 476 -5.03 13.12 25.72
N ASP A 477 -3.90 12.44 25.93
CA ASP A 477 -3.09 12.57 27.15
C ASP A 477 -1.76 13.24 26.79
N GLU A 478 -1.30 14.17 27.64
CA GLU A 478 0.02 14.81 27.50
C GLU A 478 1.08 13.94 28.16
N VAL A 479 2.02 13.44 27.37
CA VAL A 479 2.98 12.44 27.82
C VAL A 479 4.39 12.75 27.33
N THR A 480 5.37 12.34 28.13
CA THR A 480 6.78 12.45 27.76
C THR A 480 7.23 11.15 27.12
N ARG A 481 7.92 11.25 25.99
CA ARG A 481 8.45 10.12 25.21
C ARG A 481 9.88 10.38 24.79
N MET A 482 10.70 9.35 24.87
CA MET A 482 12.07 9.31 24.37
C MET A 482 12.05 8.67 23.00
N TYR A 483 12.50 9.42 21.99
CA TYR A 483 12.64 8.97 20.62
C TYR A 483 14.12 8.71 20.35
N SER A 484 14.46 7.50 19.95
CA SER A 484 15.79 7.13 19.47
C SER A 484 15.66 6.63 18.04
N TRP A 485 16.56 7.01 17.14
CA TRP A 485 16.50 6.57 15.74
C TRP A 485 17.87 6.34 15.13
N THR A 486 17.91 5.45 14.15
CA THR A 486 19.11 5.10 13.39
C THR A 486 18.76 4.62 11.98
N ALA A 487 19.70 4.73 11.05
CA ALA A 487 19.55 4.22 9.70
C ALA A 487 19.84 2.71 9.68
N ILE A 488 19.10 1.96 8.85
CA ILE A 488 19.36 0.54 8.63
C ILE A 488 20.43 0.41 7.54
N ASN A 489 21.58 -0.17 7.89
CA ASN A 489 22.66 -0.39 6.93
C ASN A 489 22.16 -1.16 5.69
N ASP A 490 22.72 -0.82 4.52
CA ASP A 490 22.42 -1.45 3.22
C ASP A 490 20.99 -1.24 2.68
N THR A 491 20.18 -0.38 3.34
CA THR A 491 18.85 0.02 2.87
C THR A 491 18.63 1.52 3.05
N ASP A 492 17.60 2.06 2.38
CA ASP A 492 17.20 3.47 2.54
C ASP A 492 16.22 3.70 3.71
N TYR A 493 15.99 2.67 4.54
CA TYR A 493 15.06 2.75 5.66
C TYR A 493 15.74 3.26 6.94
N SER A 494 14.97 3.99 7.74
CA SER A 494 15.37 4.38 9.10
C SER A 494 14.41 3.82 10.14
N LEU A 495 14.97 3.31 11.22
CA LEU A 495 14.24 2.73 12.34
C LEU A 495 14.20 3.73 13.50
N GLY A 496 13.02 3.91 14.08
CA GLY A 496 12.79 4.70 15.27
C GLY A 496 12.21 3.85 16.39
N LEU A 497 12.71 4.04 17.60
CA LEU A 497 12.23 3.45 18.84
C LEU A 497 11.66 4.56 19.71
N VAL A 498 10.43 4.35 20.20
CA VAL A 498 9.76 5.25 21.13
C VAL A 498 9.56 4.53 22.44
N LEU A 499 10.11 5.08 23.51
CA LEU A 499 9.95 4.57 24.86
C LEU A 499 9.43 5.65 25.81
N PRO A 500 8.49 5.34 26.71
CA PRO A 500 8.26 6.18 27.87
C PRO A 500 9.46 6.10 28.85
N PRO A 501 9.76 7.17 29.60
CA PRO A 501 10.89 7.19 30.56
C PRO A 501 10.82 6.11 31.65
N TYR A 502 9.63 5.60 31.97
CA TYR A 502 9.45 4.57 32.98
C TYR A 502 9.70 3.14 32.45
N SER A 503 9.87 2.95 31.14
CA SER A 503 10.10 1.63 30.52
C SER A 503 11.56 1.38 30.13
N GLU A 504 12.51 2.13 30.72
CA GLU A 504 13.95 1.86 30.54
C GLU A 504 14.36 0.50 31.13
N TYR A 505 13.62 0.02 32.12
CA TYR A 505 13.83 -1.25 32.79
C TYR A 505 12.66 -2.19 32.49
N TYR A 506 12.96 -3.48 32.29
CA TYR A 506 11.96 -4.54 32.17
C TYR A 506 12.22 -5.64 33.20
N ILE A 507 11.17 -6.36 33.57
CA ILE A 507 11.27 -7.47 34.52
C ILE A 507 11.54 -8.75 33.74
N GLN A 508 12.61 -9.45 34.10
CA GLN A 508 12.91 -10.81 33.63
C GLN A 508 12.68 -11.79 34.78
N ALA A 509 11.79 -12.76 34.59
CA ALA A 509 11.61 -13.81 35.59
C ALA A 509 12.75 -14.83 35.49
N ASP A 510 13.36 -15.12 36.64
CA ASP A 510 14.19 -16.30 36.84
C ASP A 510 13.37 -17.30 37.67
N LEU A 511 12.92 -18.37 37.02
CA LEU A 511 12.15 -19.45 37.64
C LEU A 511 12.94 -20.74 37.44
N SER A 512 14.00 -20.85 38.23
CA SER A 512 14.85 -22.04 38.32
C SER A 512 14.29 -23.08 39.32
N ASP A 513 13.22 -22.75 40.06
CA ASP A 513 12.62 -23.61 41.08
C ASP A 513 11.36 -24.35 40.57
N VAL A 514 11.54 -25.63 40.26
CA VAL A 514 10.52 -26.55 39.69
C VAL A 514 9.30 -26.70 40.61
N MET A 515 9.48 -26.60 41.93
CA MET A 515 8.38 -26.74 42.90
C MET A 515 7.41 -25.55 42.87
N LEU A 516 7.93 -24.34 42.64
CA LEU A 516 7.12 -23.13 42.53
C LEU A 516 6.27 -23.14 41.25
N GLN A 517 6.77 -23.81 40.21
CA GLN A 517 6.15 -23.97 38.90
C GLN A 517 4.91 -24.86 38.97
N LEU A 518 5.06 -26.07 39.53
CA LEU A 518 3.97 -27.04 39.71
C LEU A 518 2.85 -26.52 40.63
N GLN A 519 3.19 -25.79 41.68
CA GLN A 519 2.20 -25.23 42.61
C GLN A 519 1.33 -24.15 41.94
N CYS A 520 1.87 -23.45 40.95
CA CYS A 520 1.14 -22.44 40.20
C CYS A 520 0.33 -23.03 39.04
N GLU A 521 0.79 -24.10 38.38
CA GLU A 521 0.00 -24.84 37.37
C GLU A 521 -1.35 -25.31 37.93
N CYS A 522 -1.37 -25.82 39.17
CA CYS A 522 -2.62 -26.15 39.86
C CYS A 522 -3.54 -24.95 40.09
N MET A 523 -3.02 -23.74 40.30
CA MET A 523 -3.85 -22.54 40.50
C MET A 523 -4.48 -22.03 39.20
N VAL A 524 -3.79 -22.14 38.06
CA VAL A 524 -4.32 -21.70 36.76
C VAL A 524 -5.53 -22.55 36.34
N ILE A 525 -5.47 -23.86 36.59
CA ILE A 525 -6.55 -24.83 36.29
C ILE A 525 -7.86 -24.49 37.04
N LEU A 526 -7.77 -23.81 38.18
CA LEU A 526 -8.91 -23.44 39.03
C LEU A 526 -9.56 -22.09 38.68
N SER A 527 -8.98 -21.28 37.79
CA SER A 527 -9.47 -19.92 37.48
C SER A 527 -10.12 -19.80 36.08
N LEU A 528 -11.45 -19.97 36.02
CA LEU A 528 -12.28 -19.80 34.81
C LEU A 528 -12.40 -18.35 34.28
N SER A 529 -11.79 -17.35 34.93
CA SER A 529 -11.89 -15.93 34.55
C SER A 529 -10.55 -15.31 34.13
N LEU A 530 -9.72 -16.09 33.42
CA LEU A 530 -8.44 -15.65 32.89
C LEU A 530 -8.56 -15.32 31.40
N SER A 531 -8.12 -14.13 31.02
CA SER A 531 -7.93 -13.77 29.61
C SER A 531 -6.43 -13.73 29.30
N MET A 532 -6.01 -14.52 28.30
CA MET A 532 -4.64 -14.60 27.79
C MET A 532 -4.70 -14.71 26.27
N TYR A 533 -3.95 -13.88 25.55
CA TYR A 533 -3.98 -13.89 24.08
C TYR A 533 -2.62 -13.48 23.50
N ARG A 534 -1.64 -14.40 23.51
CA ARG A 534 -0.26 -14.07 23.13
C ARG A 534 0.53 -15.26 22.61
N GLU A 535 1.44 -15.05 21.67
CA GLU A 535 2.20 -16.14 21.04
C GLU A 535 3.31 -16.58 22.02
N TYR A 536 2.92 -17.43 22.97
CA TYR A 536 3.81 -17.93 24.02
C TYR A 536 4.79 -18.96 23.47
N CYS A 537 4.35 -19.78 22.52
CA CYS A 537 5.13 -20.83 21.85
C CYS A 537 4.74 -20.93 20.37
N LYS A 538 5.68 -21.31 19.50
CA LYS A 538 5.44 -21.52 18.05
C LYS A 538 4.41 -22.62 17.76
N ARG A 539 4.21 -23.56 18.69
CA ARG A 539 3.25 -24.66 18.57
C ARG A 539 1.81 -24.25 18.90
N LEU A 540 1.62 -23.10 19.57
CA LEU A 540 0.31 -22.62 19.97
C LEU A 540 -0.23 -21.68 18.89
N GLN A 541 -1.29 -22.10 18.21
CA GLN A 541 -1.97 -21.26 17.24
C GLN A 541 -2.92 -20.28 17.94
N MET A 542 -3.04 -19.07 17.41
CA MET A 542 -4.03 -18.11 17.86
C MET A 542 -5.43 -18.59 17.47
N ALA A 543 -6.33 -18.71 18.44
CA ALA A 543 -7.74 -19.01 18.19
C ALA A 543 -8.57 -17.73 18.35
N GLU A 544 -9.57 -17.50 17.50
CA GLU A 544 -10.44 -16.32 17.60
C GLU A 544 -11.24 -16.29 18.93
N ASN A 545 -11.42 -17.46 19.54
CA ASN A 545 -12.09 -17.60 20.83
C ASN A 545 -11.07 -17.80 21.96
N ASN A 546 -11.03 -16.85 22.91
CA ASN A 546 -10.10 -16.88 24.04
C ASN A 546 -10.23 -18.14 24.90
N THR A 547 -11.45 -18.67 25.05
CA THR A 547 -11.66 -19.86 25.88
C THR A 547 -11.01 -21.10 25.27
N GLN A 548 -11.05 -21.21 23.93
CA GLN A 548 -10.38 -22.28 23.21
C GLN A 548 -8.87 -22.10 23.27
N PHE A 549 -8.39 -20.86 23.05
CA PHE A 549 -6.97 -20.55 23.18
C PHE A 549 -6.40 -20.87 24.57
N LEU A 550 -7.15 -20.56 25.63
CA LEU A 550 -6.76 -20.87 27.00
C LEU A 550 -6.71 -22.39 27.25
N ALA A 551 -7.68 -23.14 26.73
CA ALA A 551 -7.69 -24.60 26.84
C ALA A 551 -6.48 -25.23 26.14
N ASP A 552 -6.16 -24.75 24.93
CA ASP A 552 -5.00 -25.20 24.15
C ASP A 552 -3.68 -24.79 24.80
N PHE A 553 -3.63 -23.62 25.45
CA PHE A 553 -2.46 -23.20 26.24
C PHE A 553 -2.26 -24.10 27.47
N LEU A 554 -3.36 -24.44 28.17
CA LEU A 554 -3.31 -25.30 29.35
C LEU A 554 -2.92 -26.73 29.01
N SER A 555 -3.42 -27.31 27.91
CA SER A 555 -3.00 -28.64 27.46
C SER A 555 -1.52 -28.65 27.10
N LEU A 556 -1.04 -27.61 26.42
CA LEU A 556 0.37 -27.48 26.06
C LEU A 556 1.30 -27.38 27.29
N MET A 557 0.87 -26.69 28.36
CA MET A 557 1.66 -26.62 29.60
C MET A 557 1.78 -27.98 30.28
N VAL A 558 0.76 -28.84 30.19
CA VAL A 558 0.79 -30.19 30.75
C VAL A 558 1.64 -31.13 29.90
N GLU A 559 1.72 -30.93 28.58
CA GLU A 559 2.46 -31.79 27.66
C GLU A 559 3.96 -31.46 27.54
N ILE A 560 4.36 -30.20 27.70
CA ILE A 560 5.76 -29.77 27.50
C ILE A 560 6.58 -29.88 28.79
N SER A 561 7.73 -30.58 28.72
CA SER A 561 8.71 -30.61 29.81
C SER A 561 9.46 -29.25 29.95
N PRO A 562 9.81 -28.82 31.18
CA PRO A 562 10.47 -27.53 31.45
C PRO A 562 11.83 -27.29 30.75
N GLU A 563 12.44 -28.32 30.17
CA GLU A 563 13.79 -28.29 29.59
C GLU A 563 13.84 -28.01 28.07
N SER A 564 12.70 -27.90 27.38
CA SER A 564 12.71 -27.65 25.93
C SER A 564 13.18 -26.22 25.60
N GLU A 565 13.96 -26.04 24.51
CA GLU A 565 14.40 -24.71 24.04
C GLU A 565 13.21 -23.77 23.73
N ASP A 566 12.04 -24.32 23.42
CA ASP A 566 10.78 -23.59 23.21
C ASP A 566 10.17 -23.03 24.52
N TYR A 567 10.66 -23.45 25.70
CA TYR A 567 10.09 -23.17 27.03
C TYR A 567 10.73 -21.96 27.76
N GLN A 568 11.93 -21.54 27.34
CA GLN A 568 12.80 -20.68 28.16
C GLN A 568 12.54 -19.18 28.01
N SER A 569 11.49 -18.65 28.65
CA SER A 569 11.48 -17.32 29.36
C SER A 569 10.09 -16.69 29.50
N ARG A 570 9.12 -17.05 28.64
CA ARG A 570 7.85 -16.28 28.52
C ARG A 570 6.74 -16.74 29.48
N GLN A 571 6.65 -18.04 29.77
CA GLN A 571 5.59 -18.62 30.62
C GLN A 571 5.83 -18.34 32.12
N SER A 572 7.09 -18.17 32.51
CA SER A 572 7.55 -17.93 33.88
C SER A 572 6.92 -16.66 34.51
N LEU A 573 6.85 -15.56 33.75
CA LEU A 573 6.26 -14.29 34.22
C LEU A 573 4.75 -14.38 34.46
N VAL A 574 4.03 -15.10 33.59
CA VAL A 574 2.57 -15.27 33.65
C VAL A 574 2.16 -15.89 34.99
N ILE A 575 2.85 -16.97 35.35
CA ILE A 575 2.65 -17.77 36.56
C ILE A 575 2.81 -16.91 37.82
N TYR A 576 3.85 -16.06 37.86
CA TYR A 576 4.08 -15.12 38.97
C TYR A 576 2.94 -14.09 39.11
N TRP A 577 2.50 -13.49 37.99
CA TRP A 577 1.43 -12.50 38.00
C TRP A 577 0.10 -13.07 38.50
N ILE A 578 -0.26 -14.29 38.08
CA ILE A 578 -1.52 -14.95 38.49
C ILE A 578 -1.60 -15.09 40.02
N LYS A 579 -0.53 -15.57 40.65
CA LYS A 579 -0.46 -15.74 42.11
C LYS A 579 -0.61 -14.42 42.86
N TRP A 580 0.04 -13.37 42.37
CA TRP A 580 -0.01 -12.04 42.98
C TRP A 580 -1.42 -11.43 42.88
N ILE A 581 -2.05 -11.53 41.72
CA ILE A 581 -3.43 -11.05 41.49
C ILE A 581 -4.42 -11.75 42.43
N GLU A 582 -4.30 -13.06 42.64
CA GLU A 582 -5.21 -13.78 43.53
C GLU A 582 -5.15 -13.26 44.97
N MET A 583 -3.95 -13.04 45.48
CA MET A 583 -3.75 -12.49 46.81
C MET A 583 -4.34 -11.07 46.93
N LEU A 584 -4.19 -10.26 45.88
CA LEU A 584 -4.71 -8.89 45.84
C LEU A 584 -6.25 -8.84 45.80
N ILE A 585 -6.87 -9.62 44.92
CA ILE A 585 -8.34 -9.65 44.78
C ILE A 585 -8.98 -10.13 46.08
N ARG A 586 -8.47 -11.20 46.72
CA ARG A 586 -9.00 -11.71 48.00
C ARG A 586 -9.02 -10.65 49.11
N ASN A 587 -8.02 -9.75 49.14
CA ASN A 587 -7.95 -8.67 50.12
C ASN A 587 -8.95 -7.54 49.84
N LEU A 588 -9.19 -7.23 48.56
CA LEU A 588 -10.02 -6.10 48.13
C LEU A 588 -11.52 -6.43 48.03
N CYS A 589 -11.90 -7.71 47.94
CA CYS A 589 -13.30 -8.14 47.92
C CYS A 589 -14.11 -7.76 49.18
N ARG A 590 -13.48 -7.24 50.24
CA ARG A 590 -14.15 -6.77 51.46
C ARG A 590 -14.83 -5.40 51.30
N TYR A 591 -14.49 -4.66 50.26
CA TYR A 591 -15.08 -3.37 49.94
C TYR A 591 -16.15 -3.59 48.87
N GLY A 592 -17.37 -3.08 49.06
CA GLY A 592 -18.56 -3.37 48.25
C GLY A 592 -18.52 -2.85 46.80
N PHE A 593 -17.53 -3.26 46.02
CA PHE A 593 -17.37 -2.95 44.61
C PHE A 593 -18.28 -3.83 43.74
N LEU A 594 -18.75 -3.29 42.60
CA LEU A 594 -19.55 -4.03 41.61
C LEU A 594 -18.72 -5.12 40.92
N ALA A 595 -17.52 -4.76 40.48
CA ALA A 595 -16.54 -5.67 39.89
C ALA A 595 -15.12 -5.14 40.14
N LEU A 596 -14.16 -6.05 40.25
CA LEU A 596 -12.74 -5.77 40.37
C LEU A 596 -12.00 -6.54 39.29
N PHE A 597 -11.07 -5.88 38.60
CA PHE A 597 -10.21 -6.53 37.63
C PHE A 597 -8.75 -6.11 37.82
N ALA A 598 -7.85 -7.00 37.42
CA ALA A 598 -6.42 -6.72 37.37
C ALA A 598 -5.86 -7.22 36.04
N SER A 599 -5.29 -6.31 35.27
CA SER A 599 -4.60 -6.58 34.01
C SER A 599 -3.10 -6.38 34.20
N THR A 600 -2.29 -7.27 33.64
CA THR A 600 -0.84 -7.28 33.87
C THR A 600 -0.04 -7.27 32.58
N ASN A 601 1.25 -6.92 32.69
CA ASN A 601 2.18 -6.91 31.56
C ASN A 601 2.44 -8.31 30.98
N GLY A 602 2.07 -9.38 31.71
CA GLY A 602 2.20 -10.76 31.26
C GLY A 602 1.15 -11.22 30.26
N GLY A 603 0.24 -10.34 29.81
CA GLY A 603 -0.86 -10.72 28.94
C GLY A 603 -2.05 -11.35 29.69
N VAL A 604 -2.10 -11.19 31.03
CA VAL A 604 -3.14 -11.79 31.89
C VAL A 604 -4.06 -10.71 32.42
N THR A 605 -5.36 -10.87 32.18
CA THR A 605 -6.43 -10.12 32.86
C THR A 605 -7.31 -11.06 33.66
N ARG A 606 -7.58 -10.72 34.92
CA ARG A 606 -8.53 -11.42 35.79
C ARG A 606 -9.64 -10.48 36.23
N VAL A 607 -10.89 -10.94 36.07
CA VAL A 607 -12.10 -10.20 36.47
C VAL A 607 -12.82 -10.96 37.59
N TYR A 608 -13.33 -10.22 38.59
CA TYR A 608 -14.07 -10.72 39.73
C TYR A 608 -15.31 -9.85 40.01
N PRO A 609 -16.48 -10.42 40.35
CA PRO A 609 -16.81 -11.86 40.36
C PRO A 609 -16.93 -12.42 38.93
N ASN A 610 -16.95 -13.76 38.78
CA ASN A 610 -16.98 -14.41 37.46
C ASN A 610 -18.16 -13.94 36.57
N ILE A 611 -19.30 -13.58 37.19
CA ILE A 611 -20.48 -13.04 36.49
C ILE A 611 -20.14 -11.74 35.75
N ALA A 612 -19.25 -10.90 36.32
CA ALA A 612 -18.82 -9.67 35.68
C ALA A 612 -17.86 -9.92 34.50
N ALA A 613 -17.21 -11.09 34.45
CA ALA A 613 -16.34 -11.45 33.33
C ALA A 613 -17.15 -11.69 32.03
N GLU A 614 -18.41 -12.14 32.12
CA GLU A 614 -19.29 -12.28 30.95
C GLU A 614 -19.61 -10.93 30.30
N SER A 615 -19.66 -9.86 31.09
CA SER A 615 -19.88 -8.48 30.62
C SER A 615 -18.60 -7.75 30.20
N TRP A 616 -17.45 -8.43 30.18
CA TRP A 616 -16.16 -7.82 29.85
C TRP A 616 -15.95 -7.73 28.34
N ASP A 617 -16.05 -6.53 27.79
CA ASP A 617 -15.98 -6.23 26.34
C ASP A 617 -14.64 -5.59 25.92
N GLU A 618 -13.59 -5.73 26.73
CA GLU A 618 -12.26 -5.21 26.37
C GLU A 618 -11.42 -6.26 25.65
N ASP A 619 -10.43 -5.78 24.89
CA ASP A 619 -9.44 -6.62 24.23
C ASP A 619 -8.76 -7.55 25.27
N PRO A 620 -8.68 -8.86 24.98
CA PRO A 620 -8.06 -9.82 25.89
C PRO A 620 -6.59 -9.55 26.16
N GLU A 621 -5.87 -8.94 25.22
CA GLU A 621 -4.47 -8.54 25.36
C GLU A 621 -4.40 -7.16 26.06
N PRO A 622 -3.93 -7.08 27.32
CA PRO A 622 -3.84 -5.83 28.08
C PRO A 622 -3.03 -4.74 27.39
N LEU A 623 -2.00 -5.12 26.63
CA LEU A 623 -1.16 -4.18 25.91
C LEU A 623 -1.93 -3.45 24.80
N ASN A 624 -3.04 -4.00 24.31
CA ASN A 624 -3.91 -3.38 23.32
C ASN A 624 -5.04 -2.54 23.95
N SER A 625 -5.32 -2.72 25.24
CA SER A 625 -6.43 -2.04 25.90
C SER A 625 -6.12 -0.57 26.23
N ASN A 626 -7.10 0.31 26.00
CA ASN A 626 -6.95 1.76 26.24
C ASN A 626 -6.72 2.11 27.71
N PHE A 627 -7.48 1.48 28.61
CA PHE A 627 -7.37 1.78 30.03
C PHE A 627 -5.96 1.50 30.53
N TYR A 628 -5.35 0.40 30.11
CA TYR A 628 -4.02 -0.02 30.55
C TYR A 628 -2.95 0.99 30.12
N ARG A 629 -2.95 1.40 28.85
CA ARG A 629 -2.02 2.40 28.30
C ARG A 629 -2.14 3.75 29.01
N ARG A 630 -3.37 4.24 29.20
CA ARG A 630 -3.62 5.55 29.83
C ARG A 630 -3.24 5.56 31.31
N THR A 631 -3.50 4.46 32.03
CA THR A 631 -3.13 4.32 33.46
C THR A 631 -1.63 4.33 33.67
N LEU A 632 -0.84 3.81 32.73
CA LEU A 632 0.63 3.87 32.84
C LEU A 632 1.19 5.27 32.63
N ASP A 633 0.53 6.11 31.82
CA ASP A 633 1.02 7.44 31.48
C ASP A 633 0.64 8.53 32.48
N ASN A 634 -0.56 8.43 33.08
CA ASN A 634 -1.05 9.46 33.99
C ASN A 634 -0.80 9.09 35.45
N LYS A 635 -0.53 10.10 36.27
CA LYS A 635 -0.39 9.93 37.72
C LYS A 635 -1.76 10.08 38.39
N GLY A 636 -2.17 9.08 39.18
CA GLY A 636 -3.43 9.09 39.94
C GLY A 636 -4.49 8.15 39.37
N TYR A 637 -5.69 8.20 39.93
CA TYR A 637 -6.82 7.37 39.50
C TYR A 637 -7.44 7.92 38.22
N ILE A 638 -7.61 7.07 37.21
CA ILE A 638 -8.25 7.43 35.93
C ILE A 638 -9.66 6.86 35.90
N PHE A 639 -10.61 7.68 35.45
CA PHE A 639 -11.98 7.27 35.22
C PHE A 639 -12.24 7.17 33.73
N ARG A 640 -12.88 6.08 33.31
CA ARG A 640 -13.34 5.86 31.95
C ARG A 640 -14.86 5.98 31.91
N ALA A 641 -15.37 6.71 30.94
CA ALA A 641 -16.81 6.81 30.72
C ALA A 641 -17.32 5.55 29.98
N PRO A 642 -18.48 5.00 30.38
CA PRO A 642 -19.09 3.88 29.67
C PRO A 642 -19.47 4.27 28.24
N THR A 643 -19.29 3.35 27.31
CA THR A 643 -19.71 3.48 25.91
C THR A 643 -21.19 3.12 25.79
N ARG A 644 -21.95 3.90 25.04
CA ARG A 644 -23.31 3.51 24.66
C ARG A 644 -23.23 2.61 23.42
N THR A 645 -23.79 1.41 23.49
CA THR A 645 -23.94 0.53 22.32
C THR A 645 -24.88 1.18 21.30
N CYS A 646 -24.40 1.33 20.06
CA CYS A 646 -25.10 1.97 18.95
C CYS A 646 -26.38 1.22 18.54
N GLU A 647 -27.55 1.76 18.87
CA GLU A 647 -28.73 1.70 17.98
C GLU A 647 -29.24 3.09 17.57
N SER A 648 -28.62 4.17 18.06
CA SER A 648 -28.93 5.51 17.57
C SER A 648 -27.79 6.48 17.85
N SER A 649 -27.55 7.32 16.85
CA SER A 649 -26.65 8.47 16.81
C SER A 649 -25.18 8.23 16.45
N SER A 650 -24.78 9.09 15.52
CA SER A 650 -23.55 9.23 14.77
C SER A 650 -22.52 10.07 15.51
N GLU A 651 -21.25 9.75 15.24
CA GLU A 651 -20.00 10.47 15.57
C GLU A 651 -19.46 10.35 17.01
N PRO A 652 -18.27 9.73 17.20
CA PRO A 652 -17.52 9.83 18.45
C PRO A 652 -16.70 11.13 18.48
N ASN A 653 -16.92 11.98 19.49
CA ASN A 653 -16.15 13.21 19.72
C ASN A 653 -15.48 13.21 21.12
N ASN A 654 -14.23 13.70 21.19
CA ASN A 654 -13.37 13.80 22.38
C ASN A 654 -13.94 14.74 23.47
N ASN A 655 -14.11 14.20 24.69
CA ASN A 655 -14.34 14.78 26.04
C ASN A 655 -14.76 16.25 26.22
N PRO A 656 -15.75 16.52 27.10
CA PRO A 656 -16.08 15.79 28.32
C PRO A 656 -17.24 14.81 28.11
N ILE A 657 -17.03 13.54 28.38
CA ILE A 657 -18.12 12.55 28.38
C ILE A 657 -18.74 12.53 29.78
N ILE A 658 -20.06 12.60 29.86
CA ILE A 658 -20.78 12.63 31.15
C ILE A 658 -20.56 11.32 31.89
N CYS A 659 -19.82 11.38 33.02
CA CYS A 659 -19.56 10.22 33.89
C CYS A 659 -20.59 10.09 35.01
N VAL A 660 -21.11 11.21 35.52
CA VAL A 660 -22.12 11.26 36.59
C VAL A 660 -23.07 12.41 36.29
N SER A 661 -24.38 12.18 36.47
CA SER A 661 -25.38 13.22 36.29
C SER A 661 -26.42 13.18 37.42
N SER A 662 -26.86 14.36 37.86
CA SER A 662 -28.02 14.49 38.75
C SER A 662 -29.31 14.08 38.01
N CYS A 663 -30.22 13.39 38.69
CA CYS A 663 -31.50 12.95 38.14
C CYS A 663 -32.34 14.19 37.79
N PRO A 664 -32.67 14.44 36.50
CA PRO A 664 -33.27 13.47 35.57
C PRO A 664 -32.40 13.07 34.36
N ARG A 665 -31.10 13.37 34.34
CA ARG A 665 -30.21 13.19 33.18
C ARG A 665 -29.41 11.86 33.16
N LEU A 666 -29.83 10.85 33.94
CA LEU A 666 -29.19 9.53 33.96
C LEU A 666 -29.19 8.83 32.60
N SER A 667 -30.19 9.10 31.75
CA SER A 667 -30.27 8.60 30.37
C SER A 667 -29.26 9.25 29.42
N GLN A 668 -28.42 10.18 29.87
CA GLN A 668 -27.44 10.91 29.04
C GLN A 668 -25.98 10.58 29.43
N VAL A 669 -25.76 9.68 30.39
CA VAL A 669 -24.43 9.19 30.76
C VAL A 669 -23.76 8.52 29.55
N GLY A 670 -22.49 8.82 29.30
CA GLY A 670 -21.75 8.33 28.13
C GLY A 670 -21.86 9.20 26.87
N LEU A 671 -22.70 10.24 26.85
CA LEU A 671 -22.75 11.22 25.75
C LEU A 671 -21.68 12.30 25.91
N PHE A 672 -21.26 12.88 24.78
CA PHE A 672 -20.41 14.07 24.78
C PHE A 672 -21.19 15.26 25.36
N PHE A 673 -20.61 15.97 26.32
CA PHE A 673 -21.28 17.04 27.05
C PHE A 673 -21.76 18.17 26.13
N GLY A 674 -21.06 18.43 25.02
CA GLY A 674 -21.49 19.42 24.03
C GLY A 674 -22.74 19.04 23.24
N GLU A 675 -23.15 17.77 23.22
CA GLU A 675 -24.45 17.37 22.65
C GLU A 675 -25.60 17.59 23.64
N VAL A 676 -25.30 17.53 24.93
CA VAL A 676 -26.28 17.73 26.00
C VAL A 676 -26.47 19.21 26.30
N ASP A 677 -25.38 19.97 26.40
CA ASP A 677 -25.38 21.42 26.63
C ASP A 677 -24.26 22.10 25.81
N PRO A 678 -24.52 22.43 24.52
CA PRO A 678 -23.52 23.04 23.65
C PRO A 678 -23.09 24.43 24.12
N TYR A 679 -24.00 25.20 24.75
CA TYR A 679 -23.71 26.56 25.19
C TYR A 679 -22.74 26.57 26.36
N LEU A 680 -22.96 25.70 27.35
CA LEU A 680 -22.05 25.59 28.48
C LEU A 680 -20.70 25.00 28.05
N MET A 681 -20.68 23.99 27.17
CA MET A 681 -19.43 23.46 26.63
C MET A 681 -18.64 24.53 25.86
N PHE A 682 -19.32 25.37 25.09
CA PHE A 682 -18.70 26.51 24.40
C PHE A 682 -18.13 27.54 25.39
N ALA A 683 -18.86 27.84 26.48
CA ALA A 683 -18.36 28.72 27.53
C ALA A 683 -17.13 28.15 28.25
N LEU A 684 -17.11 26.85 28.55
CA LEU A 684 -15.97 26.15 29.14
C LEU A 684 -14.74 26.18 28.22
N TYR A 685 -14.96 26.04 26.91
CA TYR A 685 -13.92 26.18 25.91
C TYR A 685 -13.38 27.62 25.83
N ASN A 686 -14.26 28.63 25.80
CA ASN A 686 -13.86 30.03 25.72
C ASN A 686 -13.10 30.50 26.97
N ASN A 687 -13.45 29.96 28.14
CA ASN A 687 -12.73 30.20 29.40
C ASN A 687 -11.44 29.37 29.53
N SER A 688 -10.99 28.70 28.46
CA SER A 688 -9.76 27.90 28.42
C SER A 688 -9.71 26.75 29.43
N ILE A 689 -10.87 26.25 29.88
CA ILE A 689 -10.95 25.07 30.74
C ILE A 689 -10.71 23.80 29.91
N TYR A 690 -11.17 23.79 28.65
CA TYR A 690 -10.91 22.73 27.69
C TYR A 690 -10.17 23.26 26.46
N ALA A 691 -9.27 22.43 25.92
CA ALA A 691 -8.60 22.66 24.64
C ALA A 691 -9.09 21.66 23.60
N ARG A 692 -9.20 22.09 22.33
CA ARG A 692 -9.66 21.25 21.23
C ARG A 692 -8.53 21.07 20.22
N HIS A 693 -8.17 19.81 19.98
CA HIS A 693 -7.22 19.42 18.95
C HIS A 693 -7.90 18.56 17.90
N GLN A 694 -7.84 18.98 16.64
CA GLN A 694 -8.39 18.24 15.51
C GLN A 694 -7.30 17.42 14.82
N THR A 695 -7.63 16.17 14.50
CA THR A 695 -6.72 15.21 13.85
C THR A 695 -7.43 14.59 12.65
N PHE A 696 -6.68 14.18 11.62
CA PHE A 696 -7.25 13.52 10.44
C PHE A 696 -6.88 12.04 10.45
N GLN A 697 -7.89 11.18 10.39
CA GLN A 697 -7.71 9.75 10.15
C GLN A 697 -7.87 9.47 8.66
N TYR A 698 -6.78 9.11 7.99
CA TYR A 698 -6.80 8.79 6.57
C TYR A 698 -7.27 7.36 6.29
N GLN A 699 -7.33 6.49 7.31
CA GLN A 699 -7.77 5.09 7.20
C GLN A 699 -9.13 4.91 7.89
N SER A 700 -10.17 5.53 7.34
CA SER A 700 -11.55 5.37 7.80
C SER A 700 -12.48 5.07 6.63
N ALA A 701 -13.59 4.41 6.93
CA ALA A 701 -14.68 4.20 5.99
C ALA A 701 -15.84 5.11 6.34
N CYS A 702 -16.46 5.70 5.33
CA CYS A 702 -17.69 6.48 5.45
C CYS A 702 -18.65 6.07 4.34
N GLU A 703 -19.95 6.18 4.59
CA GLU A 703 -20.94 5.96 3.55
C GLU A 703 -20.75 7.00 2.43
N PRO A 704 -20.84 6.59 1.15
CA PRO A 704 -20.73 7.53 0.05
C PRO A 704 -21.93 8.48 0.09
N MET A 705 -21.67 9.77 0.32
CA MET A 705 -22.70 10.79 0.17
C MET A 705 -23.11 10.86 -1.31
N ALA A 706 -24.40 10.67 -1.58
CA ALA A 706 -24.95 10.95 -2.89
C ALA A 706 -24.65 12.41 -3.24
N SER A 707 -23.93 12.65 -4.34
CA SER A 707 -23.70 14.00 -4.85
C SER A 707 -25.02 14.56 -5.36
N SER A 708 -25.85 15.08 -4.47
CA SER A 708 -27.02 15.86 -4.88
C SER A 708 -26.48 17.15 -5.49
N HIS A 709 -26.57 17.26 -6.82
CA HIS A 709 -26.47 18.55 -7.50
C HIS A 709 -27.69 19.46 -7.19
N THR A 710 -28.50 19.10 -6.20
CA THR A 710 -29.65 19.82 -5.66
C THR A 710 -29.52 19.93 -4.14
N GLY A 711 -28.50 20.66 -3.67
CA GLY A 711 -28.32 21.00 -2.27
C GLY A 711 -28.30 22.52 -2.11
N ALA A 712 -29.49 23.13 -2.00
CA ALA A 712 -29.60 24.51 -1.57
C ALA A 712 -28.95 24.65 -0.18
N ALA A 713 -27.96 25.54 -0.06
CA ALA A 713 -27.42 25.91 1.23
C ALA A 713 -28.56 26.44 2.13
N HIS A 714 -28.65 25.95 3.37
CA HIS A 714 -29.47 26.60 4.38
C HIS A 714 -28.94 28.01 4.61
N ARG A 715 -29.59 29.02 4.02
CA ARG A 715 -29.41 30.43 4.38
C ARG A 715 -30.08 30.65 5.73
N GLY A 716 -29.30 30.63 6.80
CA GLY A 716 -29.72 31.19 8.09
C GLY A 716 -29.70 32.72 8.00
N PHE A 717 -30.87 33.35 8.08
CA PHE A 717 -31.00 34.80 8.19
C PHE A 717 -30.87 35.19 9.67
N TYR A 718 -29.90 36.04 10.00
CA TYR A 718 -29.87 36.73 11.29
C TYR A 718 -30.63 38.04 11.16
N VAL A 719 -31.75 38.16 11.89
CA VAL A 719 -32.43 39.44 12.11
C VAL A 719 -31.79 40.11 13.31
N VAL A 720 -31.10 41.23 13.09
CA VAL A 720 -30.66 42.13 14.15
C VAL A 720 -31.91 42.84 14.68
N ARG A 721 -32.24 42.62 15.95
CA ARG A 721 -33.26 43.41 16.64
C ARG A 721 -32.57 44.61 17.28
N THR A 722 -32.78 45.78 16.70
CA THR A 722 -32.61 47.07 17.37
C THR A 722 -33.78 47.25 18.32
N ASP A 723 -33.47 47.40 19.61
CA ASP A 723 -33.95 48.50 20.47
C ASP A 723 -33.03 48.57 21.69
#